data_AF-A0A1I1JJI1-F1
#
_entry.id   AF-A0A1I1JJI1-F1
#
_cell.length_a   1.000
_cell.length_b   1.000
_cell.length_c   1.000
_cell.angle_alpha   90.00
_cell.angle_beta   90.00
_cell.angle_gamma   90.00
#
_symmetry.space_group_name_H-M   'P 1'
#
loop_
_entity.id
_entity.type
_entity.pdbx_description
1 polymer ?
#
loop_
_entity_poly.entity_id
_entity_poly.type
_entity_poly.pdbx_seq_one_letter_code
_entity_poly.pdbx_strand_id
1 'polypeptide(L)'
;MNLKTAYEPYFKVGAAISRWNLHTPAHMKLLTSQFNSFTCENDMKPMYYLDKDANKANPEKHNLNPALTFESAIPYLEFAKENGIAMRGHTLVWHNQTPKWFFCENYNEMFPYADRETMLARLENYIRGVLEFVQTNYPGIIYAWDVVNEIVDEGDFRKSIWLQTVGKDFFIKAFEFARKYAAPGTDLFYNDYETAEAWKRDFIIKEVLTPLIDKKLVDGMGMQSHLLMDHPNLDDYKKAVEMYGALGIKLNITELDMHNADPSDESMHELALRYKEFFKIYIEAKKSGKANITSVTFWNLLDENSWLSGFRRETSYPLVFKGKCEAKEAYYAVLEAATSADTIDKWEPDYSEEDFLLKGMPMPQIKNFRENIWADGEYDYAAAYGFVPNVFAYLHNDDEKRDCMLIVPGGGYCMCCSHEGELPAMEFFNRGMNVFVLSYTTDITMSVPLMKQPLNDISRAVRFIRKNASKYNVDGKKLLICGFSAGAHVCGSLAVHFGDVEDKNAEYSSVSNRPDGVILSYPVITTGEYAHRDSFNALLGYDPSAEDLEYFSLEKQVTENTPPCFIWQTQEDALVPVENSYLFAMALRKKSVPFAHYVFPSGFHGLTIANSTYFSGWSGGDYSMEQTMRAAFSVKNGKGVNVSDKRKEELIEQFFGGNEQPAMGIDMSLKEDVGLWADLAWAWMKRI
;
A
#
# COMPACT_ATOMS: atom_id res chain seq x y z
N MET A 1 8.19 26.86 29.19
CA MET A 1 8.55 25.44 29.43
C MET A 1 7.94 24.54 28.34
N ASN A 2 8.58 23.43 27.95
CA ASN A 2 8.05 22.45 26.97
C ASN A 2 7.46 21.19 27.66
N LEU A 3 6.79 20.31 26.89
CA LEU A 3 6.09 19.14 27.44
C LEU A 3 7.02 18.19 28.22
N LYS A 4 8.13 17.76 27.64
CA LYS A 4 9.06 16.82 28.29
C LYS A 4 9.65 17.35 29.59
N THR A 5 9.89 18.66 29.70
CA THR A 5 10.38 19.28 30.94
C THR A 5 9.27 19.39 31.99
N ALA A 6 8.05 19.79 31.59
CA ALA A 6 6.93 19.93 32.53
C ALA A 6 6.54 18.60 33.18
N TYR A 7 6.70 17.50 32.45
CA TYR A 7 6.28 16.16 32.88
C TYR A 7 7.40 15.25 33.37
N GLU A 8 8.67 15.67 33.27
CA GLU A 8 9.84 14.92 33.78
C GLU A 8 9.65 14.37 35.21
N PRO A 9 9.08 15.11 36.18
CA PRO A 9 8.89 14.60 37.54
C PRO A 9 7.86 13.47 37.66
N TYR A 10 7.04 13.25 36.62
CA TYR A 10 5.92 12.31 36.65
C TYR A 10 6.15 11.09 35.75
N PHE A 11 6.40 11.32 34.46
CA PHE A 11 6.48 10.27 33.45
C PHE A 11 7.11 10.77 32.15
N LYS A 12 7.48 9.84 31.25
CA LYS A 12 7.87 10.16 29.88
C LYS A 12 6.67 10.72 29.10
N VAL A 13 6.93 11.66 28.18
CA VAL A 13 5.93 12.17 27.25
C VAL A 13 6.41 11.85 25.84
N GLY A 14 5.58 11.13 25.09
CA GLY A 14 5.90 10.70 23.75
C GLY A 14 4.90 11.12 22.69
N ALA A 15 5.27 10.90 21.43
CA ALA A 15 4.38 10.98 20.29
C ALA A 15 4.62 9.79 19.34
N ALA A 16 3.59 9.30 18.67
CA ALA A 16 3.77 8.38 17.56
C ALA A 16 4.16 9.15 16.30
N ILE A 17 5.02 8.56 15.48
CA ILE A 17 5.48 9.15 14.22
C ILE A 17 5.38 8.15 13.08
N SER A 18 4.97 8.66 11.92
CA SER A 18 5.00 7.94 10.65
C SER A 18 6.35 8.13 9.95
N ARG A 19 6.54 7.45 8.82
CA ARG A 19 7.74 7.64 7.99
C ARG A 19 7.81 9.05 7.43
N TRP A 20 6.65 9.65 7.13
CA TRP A 20 6.53 11.05 6.70
C TRP A 20 7.11 12.01 7.73
N ASN A 21 6.79 11.80 9.00
CA ASN A 21 7.34 12.62 10.06
C ASN A 21 8.87 12.48 10.14
N LEU A 22 9.38 11.24 10.07
CA LEU A 22 10.83 10.97 10.13
C LEU A 22 11.63 11.76 9.08
N HIS A 23 11.02 12.00 7.92
CA HIS A 23 11.63 12.68 6.79
C HIS A 23 11.25 14.17 6.66
N THR A 24 10.50 14.74 7.59
CA THR A 24 10.21 16.18 7.61
C THR A 24 11.05 16.85 8.72
N PRO A 25 12.08 17.63 8.39
CA PRO A 25 12.95 18.26 9.39
C PRO A 25 12.21 19.04 10.49
N ALA A 26 11.16 19.78 10.14
CA ALA A 26 10.32 20.50 11.10
C ALA A 26 9.63 19.57 12.10
N HIS A 27 9.17 18.39 11.66
CA HIS A 27 8.55 17.40 12.52
C HIS A 27 9.58 16.76 13.47
N MET A 28 10.81 16.53 13.01
CA MET A 28 11.88 16.00 13.87
C MET A 28 12.34 17.00 14.92
N LYS A 29 12.41 18.29 14.55
CA LYS A 29 12.65 19.40 15.49
C LYS A 29 11.52 19.52 16.51
N LEU A 30 10.26 19.41 16.08
CA LEU A 30 9.11 19.39 17.00
C LEU A 30 9.20 18.20 17.96
N LEU A 31 9.42 16.99 17.43
CA LEU A 31 9.50 15.76 18.21
C LEU A 31 10.57 15.88 19.32
N THR A 32 11.78 16.27 18.95
CA THR A 32 12.92 16.33 19.89
C THR A 32 12.85 17.50 20.86
N SER A 33 12.17 18.59 20.51
CA SER A 33 11.98 19.72 21.42
C SER A 33 10.91 19.45 22.47
N GLN A 34 9.85 18.74 22.12
CA GLN A 34 8.67 18.56 22.98
C GLN A 34 8.63 17.21 23.71
N PHE A 35 9.16 16.15 23.11
CA PHE A 35 8.97 14.78 23.59
C PHE A 35 10.31 14.14 24.00
N ASN A 36 10.25 13.19 24.94
CA ASN A 36 11.40 12.39 25.37
C ASN A 36 11.21 10.88 25.09
N SER A 37 10.16 10.55 24.35
CA SER A 37 9.96 9.23 23.77
C SER A 37 9.22 9.32 22.43
N PHE A 38 9.34 8.32 21.57
CA PHE A 38 8.43 8.15 20.45
C PHE A 38 8.10 6.68 20.17
N THR A 39 7.07 6.45 19.36
CA THR A 39 6.64 5.13 18.89
C THR A 39 6.48 5.17 17.37
N CYS A 40 6.87 4.13 16.64
CA CYS A 40 6.59 4.04 15.21
C CYS A 40 5.12 3.69 15.01
N GLU A 41 4.38 4.49 14.26
CA GLU A 41 2.94 4.27 14.02
C GLU A 41 2.68 2.92 13.32
N ASN A 42 3.55 2.53 12.37
CA ASN A 42 3.39 1.32 11.56
C ASN A 42 4.68 0.51 11.39
N ASP A 43 5.82 1.18 11.17
CA ASP A 43 7.04 0.58 10.60
C ASP A 43 7.80 -0.43 11.51
N MET A 44 7.25 -0.73 12.70
CA MET A 44 7.74 -1.79 13.61
C MET A 44 6.67 -2.87 13.90
N LYS A 45 5.57 -2.90 13.13
CA LYS A 45 4.56 -3.97 13.20
C LYS A 45 5.06 -5.23 12.46
N PRO A 46 4.48 -6.42 12.70
CA PRO A 46 5.03 -7.68 12.20
C PRO A 46 5.23 -7.74 10.68
N MET A 47 4.33 -7.17 9.88
CA MET A 47 4.47 -7.13 8.42
C MET A 47 5.73 -6.39 7.91
N TYR A 48 6.32 -5.51 8.71
CA TYR A 48 7.55 -4.77 8.34
C TYR A 48 8.83 -5.46 8.82
N TYR A 49 8.72 -6.44 9.71
CA TYR A 49 9.85 -7.25 10.16
C TYR A 49 9.95 -8.58 9.39
N LEU A 50 8.84 -9.09 8.88
CA LEU A 50 8.79 -10.39 8.20
C LEU A 50 9.18 -10.24 6.72
N ASP A 51 10.36 -10.75 6.36
CA ASP A 51 10.89 -10.68 4.99
C ASP A 51 10.15 -11.69 4.09
N LYS A 52 9.13 -11.22 3.39
CA LYS A 52 8.27 -12.05 2.54
C LYS A 52 9.08 -12.80 1.48
N ASP A 53 10.02 -12.14 0.83
CA ASP A 53 10.71 -12.69 -0.33
C ASP A 53 11.74 -13.73 0.10
N ALA A 54 12.51 -13.47 1.16
CA ALA A 54 13.44 -14.45 1.70
C ALA A 54 12.73 -15.70 2.26
N ASN A 55 11.61 -15.52 2.97
CA ASN A 55 10.81 -16.62 3.48
C ASN A 55 10.23 -17.50 2.36
N LYS A 56 9.70 -16.88 1.30
CA LYS A 56 9.12 -17.61 0.15
C LYS A 56 10.17 -18.25 -0.75
N ALA A 57 11.36 -17.66 -0.88
CA ALA A 57 12.42 -18.21 -1.71
C ALA A 57 13.00 -19.51 -1.12
N ASN A 58 13.03 -19.64 0.22
CA ASN A 58 13.59 -20.81 0.90
C ASN A 58 12.69 -21.28 2.07
N PRO A 59 11.46 -21.76 1.80
CA PRO A 59 10.48 -22.02 2.84
C PRO A 59 10.90 -23.12 3.81
N GLU A 60 11.58 -24.17 3.35
CA GLU A 60 12.07 -25.26 4.23
C GLU A 60 13.10 -24.75 5.25
N LYS A 61 14.05 -23.93 4.79
CA LYS A 61 15.08 -23.29 5.64
C LYS A 61 14.45 -22.38 6.69
N HIS A 62 13.42 -21.65 6.30
CA HIS A 62 12.79 -20.63 7.14
C HIS A 62 11.57 -21.14 7.90
N ASN A 63 11.15 -22.40 7.74
CA ASN A 63 9.88 -22.89 8.27
C ASN A 63 9.74 -22.70 9.79
N LEU A 64 10.82 -22.93 10.54
CA LEU A 64 10.86 -22.77 12.00
C LEU A 64 11.60 -21.49 12.43
N ASN A 65 12.32 -20.84 11.53
CA ASN A 65 13.14 -19.65 11.79
C ASN A 65 12.91 -18.63 10.66
N PRO A 66 11.82 -17.84 10.75
CA PRO A 66 11.43 -16.94 9.68
C PRO A 66 12.53 -15.94 9.38
N ALA A 67 12.75 -15.67 8.09
CA ALA A 67 13.63 -14.59 7.67
C ALA A 67 13.04 -13.24 8.10
N LEU A 68 13.90 -12.35 8.59
CA LEU A 68 13.52 -11.01 9.05
C LEU A 68 14.25 -9.94 8.24
N THR A 69 13.60 -8.80 8.06
CA THR A 69 14.18 -7.57 7.57
C THR A 69 14.01 -6.47 8.62
N PHE A 70 14.91 -5.48 8.62
CA PHE A 70 14.88 -4.36 9.56
C PHE A 70 14.91 -3.01 8.85
N GLU A 71 14.76 -3.00 7.52
CA GLU A 71 14.89 -1.80 6.68
C GLU A 71 13.95 -0.68 7.10
N SER A 72 12.70 -1.00 7.47
CA SER A 72 11.73 0.00 7.95
C SER A 72 12.07 0.53 9.34
N ALA A 73 12.65 -0.28 10.22
CA ALA A 73 12.92 0.08 11.61
C ALA A 73 14.24 0.84 11.80
N ILE A 74 15.27 0.51 11.01
CA ILE A 74 16.62 1.09 11.13
C ILE A 74 16.62 2.63 11.11
N PRO A 75 15.92 3.32 10.19
CA PRO A 75 15.89 4.79 10.17
C PRO A 75 15.41 5.41 11.49
N TYR A 76 14.42 4.80 12.14
CA TYR A 76 13.93 5.27 13.44
C TYR A 76 14.93 5.00 14.56
N LEU A 77 15.54 3.81 14.56
CA LEU A 77 16.52 3.41 15.57
C LEU A 77 17.78 4.29 15.51
N GLU A 78 18.26 4.61 14.30
CA GLU A 78 19.37 5.56 14.12
C GLU A 78 18.96 6.97 14.56
N PHE A 79 17.79 7.45 14.14
CA PHE A 79 17.31 8.76 14.58
C PHE A 79 17.22 8.86 16.12
N ALA A 80 16.69 7.83 16.78
CA ALA A 80 16.57 7.76 18.22
C ALA A 80 17.93 7.83 18.92
N LYS A 81 18.90 7.08 18.40
CA LYS A 81 20.28 7.05 18.87
C LYS A 81 20.99 8.39 18.69
N GLU A 82 20.87 9.00 17.51
CA GLU A 82 21.49 10.29 17.18
C GLU A 82 20.97 11.43 18.07
N ASN A 83 19.68 11.37 18.44
CA ASN A 83 19.02 12.44 19.21
C ASN A 83 18.85 12.12 20.69
N GLY A 84 19.30 10.95 21.15
CA GLY A 84 19.19 10.52 22.54
C GLY A 84 17.74 10.43 23.04
N ILE A 85 16.80 10.09 22.17
CA ILE A 85 15.36 9.97 22.48
C ILE A 85 14.97 8.50 22.61
N ALA A 86 14.17 8.16 23.63
CA ALA A 86 13.79 6.77 23.90
C ALA A 86 12.66 6.30 22.97
N MET A 87 12.59 5.01 22.70
CA MET A 87 11.54 4.44 21.86
C MET A 87 10.71 3.38 22.60
N ARG A 88 9.42 3.32 22.27
CA ARG A 88 8.59 2.13 22.53
C ARG A 88 8.56 1.27 21.28
N GLY A 89 8.84 -0.01 21.42
CA GLY A 89 8.69 -0.98 20.35
C GLY A 89 7.23 -1.41 20.23
N HIS A 90 6.63 -1.20 19.06
CA HIS A 90 5.22 -1.47 18.81
C HIS A 90 5.06 -2.12 17.42
N THR A 91 4.66 -3.38 17.31
CA THR A 91 4.37 -4.38 18.34
C THR A 91 4.80 -5.76 17.83
N LEU A 92 5.11 -6.69 18.75
CA LEU A 92 5.60 -8.02 18.37
C LEU A 92 4.46 -8.95 17.91
N VAL A 93 3.31 -8.93 18.58
CA VAL A 93 2.19 -9.83 18.27
C VAL A 93 0.91 -9.04 18.18
N TRP A 94 0.32 -9.00 16.98
CA TRP A 94 -0.97 -8.39 16.74
C TRP A 94 -1.78 -9.20 15.73
N HIS A 95 -3.10 -9.17 15.86
CA HIS A 95 -4.00 -9.84 14.93
C HIS A 95 -4.10 -9.09 13.59
N ASN A 96 -3.91 -7.77 13.62
CA ASN A 96 -3.87 -6.90 12.45
C ASN A 96 -2.42 -6.65 12.03
N GLN A 97 -2.21 -6.24 10.77
CA GLN A 97 -0.89 -5.95 10.18
C GLN A 97 0.18 -7.04 10.44
N THR A 98 -0.28 -8.29 10.56
CA THR A 98 0.55 -9.51 10.49
C THR A 98 0.11 -10.27 9.25
N PRO A 99 1.00 -10.51 8.28
CA PRO A 99 0.59 -11.00 6.98
C PRO A 99 0.11 -12.46 7.06
N LYS A 100 -0.98 -12.77 6.35
CA LYS A 100 -1.58 -14.12 6.36
C LYS A 100 -0.58 -15.20 5.96
N TRP A 101 0.28 -14.92 4.97
CA TRP A 101 1.30 -15.87 4.52
C TRP A 101 2.20 -16.38 5.65
N PHE A 102 2.44 -15.58 6.69
CA PHE A 102 3.28 -15.99 7.82
C PHE A 102 2.70 -17.19 8.59
N PHE A 103 1.39 -17.38 8.53
CA PHE A 103 0.70 -18.47 9.20
C PHE A 103 0.52 -19.72 8.34
N CYS A 104 0.82 -19.63 7.04
CA CYS A 104 0.60 -20.71 6.09
C CYS A 104 1.83 -21.60 5.93
N GLU A 105 1.60 -22.85 5.55
CA GLU A 105 2.65 -23.74 5.06
C GLU A 105 3.38 -23.10 3.88
N ASN A 106 4.71 -23.25 3.84
CA ASN A 106 5.58 -22.69 2.81
C ASN A 106 5.42 -21.18 2.56
N TYR A 107 4.92 -20.43 3.55
CA TYR A 107 4.69 -19.00 3.44
C TYR A 107 3.82 -18.61 2.24
N ASN A 108 2.86 -19.47 1.87
CA ASN A 108 1.96 -19.26 0.73
C ASN A 108 0.51 -19.14 1.19
N GLU A 109 -0.12 -17.99 0.94
CA GLU A 109 -1.51 -17.72 1.40
C GLU A 109 -2.57 -18.65 0.79
N MET A 110 -2.21 -19.35 -0.29
CA MET A 110 -3.04 -20.36 -0.94
C MET A 110 -2.96 -21.73 -0.26
N PHE A 111 -2.00 -21.93 0.66
CA PHE A 111 -1.77 -23.20 1.34
C PHE A 111 -2.44 -23.20 2.73
N PRO A 112 -2.68 -24.38 3.34
CA PRO A 112 -3.23 -24.48 4.69
C PRO A 112 -2.39 -23.73 5.72
N TYR A 113 -2.98 -23.48 6.88
CA TYR A 113 -2.22 -22.98 8.02
C TYR A 113 -1.22 -24.02 8.51
N ALA A 114 -0.04 -23.54 8.89
CA ALA A 114 0.96 -24.34 9.57
C ALA A 114 0.40 -24.85 10.90
N ASP A 115 0.89 -26.01 11.31
CA ASP A 115 0.52 -26.60 12.59
C ASP A 115 0.99 -25.76 13.78
N ARG A 116 0.42 -26.04 14.96
CA ARG A 116 0.70 -25.32 16.21
C ARG A 116 2.19 -25.30 16.57
N GLU A 117 2.91 -26.40 16.43
CA GLU A 117 4.32 -26.50 16.83
C GLU A 117 5.20 -25.69 15.88
N THR A 118 4.90 -25.74 14.58
CA THR A 118 5.53 -24.86 13.58
C THR A 118 5.28 -23.40 13.92
N MET A 119 4.04 -23.01 14.26
CA MET A 119 3.72 -21.62 14.61
C MET A 119 4.34 -21.15 15.93
N LEU A 120 4.46 -22.02 16.94
CA LEU A 120 5.17 -21.71 18.17
C LEU A 120 6.66 -21.47 17.91
N ALA A 121 7.29 -22.30 17.07
CA ALA A 121 8.69 -22.12 16.67
C ALA A 121 8.90 -20.81 15.87
N ARG A 122 8.00 -20.51 14.92
CA ARG A 122 8.02 -19.25 14.17
C ARG A 122 7.86 -18.05 15.10
N LEU A 123 6.92 -18.11 16.04
CA LEU A 123 6.67 -17.05 17.02
C LEU A 123 7.90 -16.80 17.91
N GLU A 124 8.50 -17.86 18.47
CA GLU A 124 9.71 -17.74 19.30
C GLU A 124 10.86 -17.12 18.51
N ASN A 125 11.15 -17.64 17.32
CA ASN A 125 12.28 -17.16 16.52
C ASN A 125 12.07 -15.77 15.93
N TYR A 126 10.83 -15.39 15.61
CA TYR A 126 10.47 -14.03 15.24
C TYR A 126 10.73 -13.06 16.41
N ILE A 127 10.17 -13.33 17.59
CA ILE A 127 10.36 -12.49 18.79
C ILE A 127 11.84 -12.40 19.16
N ARG A 128 12.54 -13.53 19.17
CA ARG A 128 13.99 -13.60 19.42
C ARG A 128 14.75 -12.73 18.44
N GLY A 129 14.53 -12.89 17.13
CA GLY A 129 15.26 -12.16 16.10
C GLY A 129 15.05 -10.65 16.19
N VAL A 130 13.83 -10.19 16.44
CA VAL A 130 13.54 -8.75 16.63
C VAL A 130 14.23 -8.21 17.87
N LEU A 131 14.07 -8.87 19.03
CA LEU A 131 14.67 -8.40 20.28
C LEU A 131 16.19 -8.45 20.25
N GLU A 132 16.79 -9.54 19.74
CA GLU A 132 18.24 -9.70 19.58
C GLU A 132 18.82 -8.64 18.63
N PHE A 133 18.19 -8.40 17.47
CA PHE A 133 18.66 -7.37 16.54
C PHE A 133 18.71 -6.00 17.21
N VAL A 134 17.61 -5.59 17.84
CA VAL A 134 17.52 -4.26 18.42
C VAL A 134 18.48 -4.10 19.60
N GLN A 135 18.56 -5.06 20.51
CA GLN A 135 19.45 -4.94 21.67
C GLN A 135 20.94 -5.01 21.29
N THR A 136 21.30 -5.76 20.26
CA THR A 136 22.69 -5.88 19.80
C THR A 136 23.14 -4.61 19.07
N ASN A 137 22.30 -4.05 18.20
CA ASN A 137 22.69 -2.93 17.35
C ASN A 137 22.35 -1.57 17.96
N TYR A 138 21.31 -1.50 18.81
CA TYR A 138 20.76 -0.27 19.40
C TYR A 138 20.47 -0.44 20.91
N PRO A 139 21.47 -0.83 21.73
CA PRO A 139 21.26 -1.12 23.14
C PRO A 139 20.68 0.09 23.89
N GLY A 140 19.60 -0.14 24.65
CA GLY A 140 18.97 0.87 25.50
C GLY A 140 18.05 1.88 24.79
N ILE A 141 17.91 1.81 23.46
CA ILE A 141 17.00 2.69 22.71
C ILE A 141 15.53 2.34 22.98
N ILE A 142 15.18 1.05 22.87
CA ILE A 142 13.83 0.59 23.21
C ILE A 142 13.74 0.34 24.72
N TYR A 143 12.94 1.15 25.42
CA TYR A 143 12.74 0.99 26.87
C TYR A 143 11.55 0.08 27.21
N ALA A 144 10.59 -0.07 26.28
CA ALA A 144 9.42 -0.90 26.47
C ALA A 144 8.96 -1.52 25.15
N TRP A 145 8.44 -2.75 25.19
CA TRP A 145 7.78 -3.40 24.06
C TRP A 145 6.31 -3.67 24.36
N ASP A 146 5.44 -3.31 23.42
CA ASP A 146 4.11 -3.88 23.36
C ASP A 146 4.26 -5.30 22.78
N VAL A 147 4.30 -6.30 23.66
CA VAL A 147 4.57 -7.70 23.29
C VAL A 147 3.36 -8.31 22.58
N VAL A 148 2.17 -8.04 23.12
CA VAL A 148 0.90 -8.50 22.56
C VAL A 148 -0.09 -7.34 22.56
N ASN A 149 -0.74 -7.13 21.42
CA ASN A 149 -1.70 -6.06 21.19
C ASN A 149 -3.11 -6.61 20.92
N GLU A 150 -4.12 -6.06 21.59
CA GLU A 150 -5.56 -6.17 21.26
C GLU A 150 -6.12 -7.59 21.10
N ILE A 151 -5.97 -8.43 22.13
CA ILE A 151 -6.43 -9.82 22.09
C ILE A 151 -7.81 -10.02 22.71
N VAL A 152 -8.46 -8.97 23.21
CA VAL A 152 -9.80 -9.04 23.83
C VAL A 152 -10.80 -8.32 22.94
N ASP A 153 -11.93 -8.98 22.67
CA ASP A 153 -13.04 -8.41 21.91
C ASP A 153 -14.36 -9.12 22.28
N GLU A 154 -15.49 -8.43 22.20
CA GLU A 154 -16.85 -8.98 22.48
C GLU A 154 -16.97 -9.80 23.79
N GLY A 155 -16.16 -9.50 24.80
CA GLY A 155 -16.16 -10.21 26.10
C GLY A 155 -15.48 -11.58 26.10
N ASP A 156 -14.70 -11.93 25.08
CA ASP A 156 -13.83 -13.12 25.03
C ASP A 156 -12.47 -12.76 24.39
N PHE A 157 -11.61 -13.77 24.20
CA PHE A 157 -10.44 -13.64 23.35
C PHE A 157 -10.86 -13.41 21.89
N ARG A 158 -10.27 -12.40 21.26
CA ARG A 158 -10.46 -12.06 19.85
C ARG A 158 -10.20 -13.26 18.94
N LYS A 159 -11.15 -13.52 18.03
CA LYS A 159 -10.97 -14.49 16.94
C LYS A 159 -9.87 -14.00 16.00
N SER A 160 -8.76 -14.73 15.97
CA SER A 160 -7.55 -14.34 15.22
C SER A 160 -6.82 -15.58 14.66
N ILE A 161 -5.97 -15.37 13.65
CA ILE A 161 -5.15 -16.48 13.10
C ILE A 161 -4.19 -17.02 14.18
N TRP A 162 -3.71 -16.17 15.10
CA TRP A 162 -2.95 -16.60 16.28
C TRP A 162 -3.74 -17.59 17.16
N LEU A 163 -4.98 -17.24 17.50
CA LEU A 163 -5.87 -18.13 18.26
C LEU A 163 -6.19 -19.42 17.49
N GLN A 164 -6.35 -19.35 16.17
CA GLN A 164 -6.68 -20.51 15.33
C GLN A 164 -5.50 -21.49 15.17
N THR A 165 -4.29 -20.97 15.02
CA THR A 165 -3.09 -21.77 14.72
C THR A 165 -2.35 -22.22 15.96
N VAL A 166 -2.22 -21.33 16.95
CA VAL A 166 -1.58 -21.67 18.22
C VAL A 166 -2.65 -22.13 19.20
N GLY A 167 -3.62 -21.29 19.56
CA GLY A 167 -4.61 -21.58 20.59
C GLY A 167 -4.63 -20.51 21.69
N LYS A 168 -5.50 -20.65 22.70
CA LYS A 168 -5.75 -19.59 23.71
C LYS A 168 -4.50 -19.14 24.49
N ASP A 169 -3.47 -19.97 24.58
CA ASP A 169 -2.23 -19.67 25.30
C ASP A 169 -1.17 -18.93 24.46
N PHE A 170 -1.47 -18.55 23.21
CA PHE A 170 -0.50 -17.89 22.31
C PHE A 170 0.13 -16.63 22.93
N PHE A 171 -0.66 -15.84 23.67
CA PHE A 171 -0.17 -14.61 24.28
C PHE A 171 0.79 -14.92 25.45
N ILE A 172 0.49 -15.95 26.26
CA ILE A 172 1.40 -16.41 27.32
C ILE A 172 2.72 -16.86 26.69
N LYS A 173 2.67 -17.59 25.57
CA LYS A 173 3.86 -18.01 24.82
C LYS A 173 4.66 -16.84 24.29
N ALA A 174 4.01 -15.85 23.68
CA ALA A 174 4.68 -14.63 23.23
C ALA A 174 5.42 -13.93 24.38
N PHE A 175 4.80 -13.83 25.55
CA PHE A 175 5.42 -13.24 26.74
C PHE A 175 6.52 -14.11 27.37
N GLU A 176 6.39 -15.44 27.36
CA GLU A 176 7.47 -16.36 27.75
C GLU A 176 8.71 -16.16 26.85
N PHE A 177 8.51 -16.06 25.54
CA PHE A 177 9.60 -15.80 24.58
C PHE A 177 10.17 -14.39 24.75
N ALA A 178 9.33 -13.36 24.85
CA ALA A 178 9.80 -11.99 25.04
C ALA A 178 10.59 -11.84 26.35
N ARG A 179 10.12 -12.42 27.46
CA ARG A 179 10.86 -12.39 28.74
C ARG A 179 12.20 -13.12 28.66
N LYS A 180 12.27 -14.19 27.87
CA LYS A 180 13.51 -14.96 27.64
C LYS A 180 14.57 -14.16 26.86
N TYR A 181 14.16 -13.32 25.92
CA TYR A 181 15.07 -12.64 24.98
C TYR A 181 15.23 -11.14 25.19
N ALA A 182 14.36 -10.48 25.97
CA ALA A 182 14.45 -9.06 26.22
C ALA A 182 15.69 -8.69 27.06
N ALA A 183 16.32 -7.58 26.71
CA ALA A 183 17.44 -7.03 27.45
C ALA A 183 17.03 -6.67 28.90
N PRO A 184 17.95 -6.81 29.88
CA PRO A 184 17.69 -6.33 31.24
C PRO A 184 17.30 -4.84 31.25
N GLY A 185 16.20 -4.53 31.94
CA GLY A 185 15.68 -3.16 32.04
C GLY A 185 14.69 -2.76 30.93
N THR A 186 14.44 -3.60 29.93
CA THR A 186 13.35 -3.42 28.97
C THR A 186 12.04 -3.96 29.54
N ASP A 187 11.02 -3.11 29.59
CA ASP A 187 9.70 -3.48 30.11
C ASP A 187 8.81 -4.15 29.05
N LEU A 188 8.06 -5.16 29.45
CA LEU A 188 7.13 -5.91 28.58
C LEU A 188 5.68 -5.56 28.89
N PHE A 189 4.96 -5.05 27.91
CA PHE A 189 3.60 -4.56 28.04
C PHE A 189 2.58 -5.41 27.27
N TYR A 190 1.41 -5.59 27.87
CA TYR A 190 0.17 -5.91 27.16
C TYR A 190 -0.53 -4.58 26.80
N ASN A 191 -0.96 -4.39 25.55
CA ASN A 191 -1.54 -3.12 25.07
C ASN A 191 -2.93 -3.35 24.44
N ASP A 192 -3.90 -2.48 24.74
CA ASP A 192 -5.28 -2.60 24.20
C ASP A 192 -6.05 -1.25 24.23
N TYR A 193 -7.10 -1.14 23.41
CA TYR A 193 -8.07 -0.03 23.40
C TYR A 193 -9.32 -0.31 24.24
N GLU A 194 -10.16 0.71 24.46
CA GLU A 194 -11.40 0.60 25.27
C GLU A 194 -11.15 0.03 26.67
N THR A 195 -9.95 0.24 27.19
CA THR A 195 -9.49 -0.34 28.46
C THR A 195 -10.17 0.26 29.69
N ALA A 196 -10.97 1.32 29.51
CA ALA A 196 -11.84 1.90 30.52
C ALA A 196 -13.24 1.27 30.57
N GLU A 197 -13.68 0.62 29.48
CA GLU A 197 -14.98 -0.04 29.43
C GLU A 197 -15.01 -1.20 30.43
N ALA A 198 -16.01 -1.20 31.30
CA ALA A 198 -16.02 -2.12 32.44
C ALA A 198 -15.90 -3.59 32.03
N TRP A 199 -16.65 -4.00 30.99
CA TRP A 199 -16.63 -5.37 30.49
C TRP A 199 -15.25 -5.78 29.97
N LYS A 200 -14.57 -4.89 29.23
CA LYS A 200 -13.26 -5.19 28.61
C LYS A 200 -12.15 -5.11 29.63
N ARG A 201 -12.16 -4.07 30.48
CA ARG A 201 -11.24 -3.91 31.61
C ARG A 201 -11.23 -5.13 32.51
N ASP A 202 -12.41 -5.57 32.96
CA ASP A 202 -12.51 -6.66 33.91
C ASP A 202 -12.06 -7.98 33.29
N PHE A 203 -12.33 -8.20 31.98
CA PHE A 203 -11.81 -9.34 31.24
C PHE A 203 -10.27 -9.29 31.09
N ILE A 204 -9.71 -8.15 30.69
CA ILE A 204 -8.25 -7.96 30.56
C ILE A 204 -7.57 -8.25 31.90
N ILE A 205 -8.08 -7.69 33.00
CA ILE A 205 -7.51 -7.93 34.33
C ILE A 205 -7.51 -9.43 34.64
N LYS A 206 -8.67 -10.08 34.51
CA LYS A 206 -8.88 -11.46 34.98
C LYS A 206 -8.23 -12.52 34.07
N GLU A 207 -8.41 -12.41 32.76
CA GLU A 207 -8.09 -13.47 31.80
C GLU A 207 -6.75 -13.24 31.09
N VAL A 208 -6.21 -12.02 31.11
CA VAL A 208 -4.94 -11.67 30.45
C VAL A 208 -3.85 -11.30 31.45
N LEU A 209 -4.06 -10.24 32.24
CA LEU A 209 -3.03 -9.71 33.14
C LEU A 209 -2.76 -10.63 34.33
N THR A 210 -3.79 -11.15 35.02
CA THR A 210 -3.59 -12.05 36.16
C THR A 210 -2.71 -13.28 35.79
N PRO A 211 -2.99 -14.04 34.72
CA PRO A 211 -2.11 -15.15 34.32
C PRO A 211 -0.67 -14.75 34.00
N LEU A 212 -0.48 -13.58 33.38
CA LEU A 212 0.86 -13.07 33.05
C LEU A 212 1.62 -12.59 34.31
N ILE A 213 0.93 -11.97 35.26
CA ILE A 213 1.47 -11.52 36.55
C ILE A 213 1.87 -12.72 37.41
N ASP A 214 1.00 -13.72 37.52
CA ASP A 214 1.26 -14.95 38.29
C ASP A 214 2.53 -15.67 37.80
N LYS A 215 2.78 -15.60 36.48
CA LYS A 215 3.97 -16.14 35.82
C LYS A 215 5.16 -15.17 35.78
N LYS A 216 5.00 -13.93 36.27
CA LYS A 216 6.02 -12.85 36.25
C LYS A 216 6.53 -12.54 34.84
N LEU A 217 5.64 -12.54 33.86
CA LEU A 217 5.99 -12.34 32.46
C LEU A 217 5.77 -10.90 31.99
N VAL A 218 4.81 -10.17 32.57
CA VAL A 218 4.44 -8.80 32.17
C VAL A 218 4.95 -7.78 33.21
N ASP A 219 5.43 -6.63 32.73
CA ASP A 219 5.86 -5.50 33.57
C ASP A 219 4.80 -4.39 33.65
N GLY A 220 3.91 -4.30 32.66
CA GLY A 220 2.90 -3.26 32.64
C GLY A 220 1.72 -3.46 31.69
N MET A 221 0.73 -2.59 31.89
CA MET A 221 -0.47 -2.45 31.06
C MET A 221 -0.36 -1.17 30.21
N GLY A 222 -0.63 -1.28 28.92
CA GLY A 222 -0.73 -0.18 27.97
C GLY A 222 -2.20 0.15 27.70
N MET A 223 -2.62 1.35 28.08
CA MET A 223 -3.95 1.87 27.77
C MET A 223 -3.82 2.75 26.53
N GLN A 224 -4.23 2.26 25.36
CA GLN A 224 -4.15 3.02 24.09
C GLN A 224 -4.78 4.39 24.24
N SER A 225 -6.00 4.44 24.78
CA SER A 225 -6.69 5.69 25.09
C SER A 225 -6.99 6.52 23.85
N HIS A 226 -7.56 5.85 22.84
CA HIS A 226 -8.33 6.52 21.79
C HIS A 226 -9.68 6.95 22.36
N LEU A 227 -9.84 8.25 22.59
CA LEU A 227 -11.00 8.81 23.30
C LEU A 227 -11.91 9.61 22.35
N LEU A 228 -13.10 9.93 22.82
CA LEU A 228 -14.02 10.89 22.21
C LEU A 228 -14.13 12.14 23.09
N MET A 229 -14.78 13.19 22.57
CA MET A 229 -15.06 14.42 23.33
C MET A 229 -15.94 14.20 24.57
N ASP A 230 -16.75 13.15 24.59
CA ASP A 230 -17.72 12.85 25.65
C ASP A 230 -17.54 11.46 26.27
N HIS A 231 -16.69 10.61 25.69
CA HIS A 231 -16.53 9.21 26.10
C HIS A 231 -15.05 8.77 26.14
N PRO A 232 -14.65 7.88 27.07
CA PRO A 232 -15.35 7.54 28.31
C PRO A 232 -15.51 8.78 29.20
N ASN A 233 -16.41 8.72 30.17
CA ASN A 233 -16.43 9.77 31.18
C ASN A 233 -15.18 9.69 32.08
N LEU A 234 -14.85 10.81 32.72
CA LEU A 234 -13.63 10.94 33.53
C LEU A 234 -13.58 9.97 34.71
N ASP A 235 -14.72 9.68 35.34
CA ASP A 235 -14.80 8.81 36.52
C ASP A 235 -14.53 7.35 36.15
N ASP A 236 -15.11 6.86 35.05
CA ASP A 236 -14.87 5.49 34.56
C ASP A 236 -13.42 5.30 34.14
N TYR A 237 -12.83 6.31 33.48
CA TYR A 237 -11.42 6.27 33.11
C TYR A 237 -10.51 6.30 34.36
N LYS A 238 -10.76 7.20 35.32
CA LYS A 238 -10.02 7.25 36.59
C LYS A 238 -10.11 5.92 37.33
N LYS A 239 -11.30 5.32 37.39
CA LYS A 239 -11.51 4.00 37.98
C LYS A 239 -10.68 2.93 37.29
N ALA A 240 -10.63 2.92 35.96
CA ALA A 240 -9.82 1.96 35.22
C ALA A 240 -8.32 2.11 35.51
N VAL A 241 -7.80 3.35 35.52
CA VAL A 241 -6.41 3.66 35.90
C VAL A 241 -6.08 3.12 37.30
N GLU A 242 -6.96 3.35 38.28
CA GLU A 242 -6.76 2.87 39.65
C GLU A 242 -6.84 1.33 39.74
N MET A 243 -7.74 0.69 38.98
CA MET A 243 -7.88 -0.77 38.96
C MET A 243 -6.67 -1.47 38.33
N TYR A 244 -6.13 -0.96 37.21
CA TYR A 244 -4.88 -1.48 36.67
C TYR A 244 -3.70 -1.18 37.59
N GLY A 245 -3.65 0.02 38.19
CA GLY A 245 -2.61 0.40 39.15
C GLY A 245 -2.56 -0.50 40.38
N ALA A 246 -3.72 -0.96 40.87
CA ALA A 246 -3.84 -1.88 42.00
C ALA A 246 -3.22 -3.28 41.74
N LEU A 247 -2.95 -3.63 40.48
CA LEU A 247 -2.25 -4.87 40.13
C LEU A 247 -0.73 -4.82 40.44
N GLY A 248 -0.19 -3.64 40.78
CA GLY A 248 1.22 -3.47 41.14
C GLY A 248 2.18 -3.48 39.95
N ILE A 249 1.67 -3.41 38.73
CA ILE A 249 2.45 -3.30 37.48
C ILE A 249 2.56 -1.84 37.03
N LYS A 250 3.43 -1.56 36.05
CA LYS A 250 3.51 -0.23 35.41
C LYS A 250 2.27 0.04 34.56
N LEU A 251 1.93 1.32 34.40
CA LEU A 251 0.89 1.76 33.49
C LEU A 251 1.48 2.73 32.46
N ASN A 252 1.16 2.54 31.20
CA ASN A 252 1.44 3.52 30.16
C ASN A 252 0.14 3.93 29.47
N ILE A 253 -0.02 5.22 29.21
CA ILE A 253 -1.01 5.71 28.26
C ILE A 253 -0.29 5.77 26.91
N THR A 254 -0.68 4.91 25.96
CA THR A 254 0.21 4.52 24.86
C THR A 254 -0.10 5.18 23.52
N GLU A 255 -1.35 5.57 23.28
CA GLU A 255 -1.85 6.02 21.97
C GLU A 255 -2.91 7.13 22.12
N LEU A 256 -2.64 8.11 23.00
CA LEU A 256 -3.60 9.13 23.38
C LEU A 256 -3.96 10.06 22.21
N ASP A 257 -5.22 10.01 21.81
CA ASP A 257 -5.87 10.99 20.94
C ASP A 257 -7.34 11.17 21.38
N MET A 258 -7.94 12.31 21.03
CA MET A 258 -9.35 12.58 21.35
C MET A 258 -10.08 13.00 20.08
N HIS A 259 -10.81 12.08 19.45
CA HIS A 259 -11.51 12.38 18.21
C HIS A 259 -12.46 13.59 18.37
N ASN A 260 -12.27 14.59 17.51
CA ASN A 260 -13.07 15.80 17.45
C ASN A 260 -13.16 16.27 16.00
N ALA A 261 -14.36 16.32 15.43
CA ALA A 261 -14.60 16.74 14.05
C ALA A 261 -15.04 18.21 13.90
N ASP A 262 -15.32 18.91 15.01
CA ASP A 262 -15.77 20.32 14.97
C ASP A 262 -14.57 21.28 15.10
N PRO A 263 -14.22 22.05 14.05
CA PRO A 263 -13.10 22.98 14.06
C PRO A 263 -13.40 24.32 14.76
N SER A 264 -14.60 24.50 15.33
CA SER A 264 -14.97 25.75 16.00
C SER A 264 -14.04 26.07 17.18
N ASP A 265 -13.79 27.36 17.43
CA ASP A 265 -12.98 27.79 18.56
C ASP A 265 -13.55 27.29 19.90
N GLU A 266 -14.88 27.21 20.01
CA GLU A 266 -15.59 26.67 21.18
C GLU A 266 -15.29 25.17 21.38
N SER A 267 -15.38 24.37 20.31
CA SER A 267 -15.04 22.93 20.39
C SER A 267 -13.55 22.69 20.66
N MET A 268 -12.67 23.52 20.09
CA MET A 268 -11.23 23.44 20.37
C MET A 268 -10.90 23.80 21.82
N HIS A 269 -11.64 24.73 22.42
CA HIS A 269 -11.54 25.06 23.83
C HIS A 269 -11.98 23.88 24.71
N GLU A 270 -13.12 23.25 24.40
CA GLU A 270 -13.60 22.06 25.12
C GLU A 270 -12.62 20.88 25.00
N LEU A 271 -11.99 20.69 23.84
CA LEU A 271 -10.93 19.70 23.65
C LEU A 271 -9.75 19.98 24.59
N ALA A 272 -9.35 21.24 24.71
CA ALA A 272 -8.27 21.64 25.60
C ALA A 272 -8.59 21.38 27.08
N LEU A 273 -9.81 21.73 27.52
CA LEU A 273 -10.28 21.44 28.88
C LEU A 273 -10.29 19.94 29.15
N ARG A 274 -10.77 19.13 28.20
CA ARG A 274 -10.81 17.68 28.34
C ARG A 274 -9.40 17.09 28.49
N TYR A 275 -8.47 17.48 27.63
CA TYR A 275 -7.06 17.10 27.76
C TYR A 275 -6.49 17.42 29.15
N LYS A 276 -6.77 18.63 29.67
CA LYS A 276 -6.34 19.05 31.01
C LYS A 276 -6.87 18.14 32.11
N GLU A 277 -8.14 17.75 32.05
CA GLU A 277 -8.75 16.86 33.04
C GLU A 277 -8.16 15.44 33.02
N PHE A 278 -7.92 14.87 31.84
CA PHE A 278 -7.22 13.57 31.74
C PHE A 278 -5.79 13.64 32.29
N PHE A 279 -5.03 14.68 31.97
CA PHE A 279 -3.68 14.84 32.51
C PHE A 279 -3.65 15.06 34.02
N LYS A 280 -4.66 15.73 34.59
CA LYS A 280 -4.84 15.80 36.06
C LYS A 280 -5.05 14.41 36.66
N ILE A 281 -5.87 13.55 36.04
CA ILE A 281 -6.05 12.16 36.48
C ILE A 281 -4.70 11.43 36.50
N TYR A 282 -3.90 11.56 35.43
CA TYR A 282 -2.60 10.88 35.33
C TYR A 282 -1.62 11.35 36.43
N ILE A 283 -1.52 12.66 36.64
CA ILE A 283 -0.66 13.24 37.68
C ILE A 283 -1.15 12.84 39.08
N GLU A 284 -2.45 12.91 39.35
CA GLU A 284 -3.03 12.54 40.65
C GLU A 284 -2.77 11.05 40.96
N ALA A 285 -3.01 10.17 39.99
CA ALA A 285 -2.78 8.74 40.13
C ALA A 285 -1.29 8.43 40.41
N LYS A 286 -0.38 9.11 39.71
CA LYS A 286 1.07 9.00 39.94
C LYS A 286 1.49 9.51 41.32
N LYS A 287 1.06 10.72 41.70
CA LYS A 287 1.42 11.37 42.98
C LYS A 287 0.87 10.63 44.20
N SER A 288 -0.36 10.14 44.10
CA SER A 288 -1.01 9.39 45.18
C SER A 288 -0.48 7.95 45.32
N GLY A 289 0.29 7.46 44.33
CA GLY A 289 0.75 6.08 44.28
C GLY A 289 -0.31 5.07 43.89
N LYS A 290 -1.51 5.52 43.47
CA LYS A 290 -2.60 4.64 43.03
C LYS A 290 -2.30 3.94 41.70
N ALA A 291 -1.49 4.54 40.84
CA ALA A 291 -0.98 3.90 39.63
C ALA A 291 0.45 4.36 39.34
N ASN A 292 1.32 3.42 38.96
CA ASN A 292 2.67 3.74 38.54
C ASN A 292 2.69 4.08 37.04
N ILE A 293 2.15 5.25 36.69
CA ILE A 293 2.20 5.75 35.30
C ILE A 293 3.64 6.11 34.93
N THR A 294 4.17 5.52 33.86
CA THR A 294 5.58 5.73 33.44
C THR A 294 5.74 6.43 32.09
N SER A 295 4.69 6.43 31.26
CA SER A 295 4.67 7.15 29.97
C SER A 295 3.26 7.57 29.59
N VAL A 296 3.15 8.72 28.93
CA VAL A 296 1.96 9.19 28.20
C VAL A 296 2.40 9.55 26.79
N THR A 297 1.87 8.85 25.78
CA THR A 297 2.23 9.03 24.37
C THR A 297 1.01 9.47 23.58
N PHE A 298 1.12 10.57 22.84
CA PHE A 298 0.11 11.02 21.88
C PHE A 298 0.20 10.18 20.59
N TRP A 299 -0.93 9.81 19.98
CA TRP A 299 -0.90 9.03 18.73
C TRP A 299 -0.95 9.94 17.51
N ASN A 300 0.25 10.15 16.92
CA ASN A 300 0.62 11.14 15.91
C ASN A 300 1.08 12.50 16.48
N LEU A 301 1.84 13.25 15.67
CA LEU A 301 2.42 14.55 16.06
C LEU A 301 1.47 15.73 15.84
N LEU A 302 0.77 15.75 14.72
CA LEU A 302 -0.06 16.85 14.23
C LEU A 302 -1.46 16.32 13.88
N ASP A 303 -2.50 17.17 14.02
CA ASP A 303 -3.87 16.84 13.61
C ASP A 303 -3.95 16.25 12.20
N GLU A 304 -3.22 16.84 11.25
CA GLU A 304 -3.16 16.44 9.84
C GLU A 304 -2.50 15.08 9.62
N ASN A 305 -1.77 14.58 10.61
CA ASN A 305 -1.13 13.26 10.57
C ASN A 305 -1.96 12.20 11.30
N SER A 306 -3.09 12.57 11.92
CA SER A 306 -3.87 11.63 12.70
C SER A 306 -4.51 10.56 11.83
N TRP A 307 -4.29 9.30 12.18
CA TRP A 307 -4.95 8.14 11.58
C TRP A 307 -6.48 8.21 11.65
N LEU A 308 -7.03 8.92 12.65
CA LEU A 308 -8.48 9.05 12.88
C LEU A 308 -9.20 9.63 11.68
N SER A 309 -8.58 10.57 10.96
CA SER A 309 -9.23 11.21 9.81
C SER A 309 -9.51 10.21 8.69
N GLY A 310 -8.55 9.33 8.39
CA GLY A 310 -8.73 8.25 7.42
C GLY A 310 -9.61 7.11 7.94
N PHE A 311 -9.45 6.73 9.21
CA PHE A 311 -10.22 5.66 9.84
C PHE A 311 -11.71 5.99 9.92
N ARG A 312 -12.06 7.22 10.31
CA ARG A 312 -13.44 7.70 10.45
C ARG A 312 -14.01 8.27 9.15
N ARG A 313 -13.16 8.54 8.16
CA ARG A 313 -13.52 9.20 6.89
C ARG A 313 -14.12 10.59 7.09
N GLU A 314 -13.62 11.31 8.08
CA GLU A 314 -13.98 12.68 8.40
C GLU A 314 -12.76 13.39 8.98
N THR A 315 -12.57 14.68 8.72
CA THR A 315 -11.43 15.40 9.31
C THR A 315 -11.56 15.43 10.83
N SER A 316 -10.55 14.91 11.53
CA SER A 316 -10.45 14.97 12.99
C SER A 316 -9.34 15.94 13.38
N TYR A 317 -9.51 16.62 14.51
CA TYR A 317 -8.56 17.57 15.12
C TYR A 317 -8.13 17.10 16.51
N PRO A 318 -7.54 15.90 16.65
CA PRO A 318 -7.55 15.20 17.93
C PRO A 318 -6.32 15.44 18.81
N LEU A 319 -5.32 16.20 18.35
CA LEU A 319 -4.01 16.32 18.98
C LEU A 319 -3.74 17.72 19.53
N VAL A 320 -2.51 17.95 20.00
CA VAL A 320 -2.08 19.20 20.65
C VAL A 320 -1.31 20.15 19.72
N PHE A 321 -0.94 19.70 18.52
CA PHE A 321 -0.31 20.51 17.47
C PHE A 321 -1.05 20.37 16.14
N LYS A 322 -0.92 21.38 15.27
CA LYS A 322 -1.51 21.41 13.91
C LYS A 322 -0.60 22.09 12.90
N GLY A 323 -0.91 21.95 11.62
CA GLY A 323 -0.34 22.70 10.50
C GLY A 323 1.18 22.68 10.49
N LYS A 324 1.78 23.86 10.53
CA LYS A 324 3.25 24.05 10.54
C LYS A 324 3.85 23.93 11.94
N CYS A 325 3.53 22.84 12.65
CA CYS A 325 3.94 22.61 14.04
C CYS A 325 3.42 23.68 15.04
N GLU A 326 2.24 24.24 14.79
CA GLU A 326 1.60 25.24 15.64
C GLU A 326 0.97 24.59 16.87
N ALA A 327 1.15 25.19 18.05
CA ALA A 327 0.51 24.71 19.28
C ALA A 327 -0.97 25.09 19.31
N LYS A 328 -1.83 24.11 19.62
CA LYS A 328 -3.26 24.32 19.90
C LYS A 328 -3.47 24.75 21.35
N GLU A 329 -4.67 25.21 21.69
CA GLU A 329 -5.02 25.48 23.09
C GLU A 329 -4.82 24.24 23.99
N ALA A 330 -5.09 23.05 23.46
CA ALA A 330 -4.84 21.79 24.15
C ALA A 330 -3.38 21.59 24.59
N TYR A 331 -2.40 22.06 23.82
CA TYR A 331 -0.98 22.02 24.23
C TYR A 331 -0.75 22.80 25.54
N TYR A 332 -1.29 24.02 25.60
CA TYR A 332 -1.15 24.89 26.78
C TYR A 332 -1.93 24.33 27.96
N ALA A 333 -3.15 23.83 27.73
CA ALA A 333 -3.96 23.21 28.78
C ALA A 333 -3.31 21.96 29.39
N VAL A 334 -2.61 21.15 28.56
CA VAL A 334 -1.79 20.03 29.04
C VAL A 334 -0.62 20.52 29.88
N LEU A 335 0.10 21.58 29.49
CA LEU A 335 1.18 22.14 30.31
C LEU A 335 0.66 22.69 31.65
N GLU A 336 -0.46 23.39 31.64
CA GLU A 336 -1.10 23.93 32.85
C GLU A 336 -1.58 22.86 33.84
N ALA A 337 -1.78 21.62 33.40
CA ALA A 337 -2.07 20.53 34.33
C ALA A 337 -0.84 20.18 35.21
N ALA A 338 0.38 20.41 34.72
CA ALA A 338 1.62 20.08 35.41
C ALA A 338 2.28 21.26 36.13
N THR A 339 2.07 22.50 35.66
CA THR A 339 2.72 23.72 36.17
C THR A 339 1.78 24.94 36.16
N SER A 340 2.22 26.06 36.73
CA SER A 340 1.51 27.35 36.68
C SER A 340 1.58 27.99 35.29
N ALA A 341 0.49 28.66 34.87
CA ALA A 341 0.40 29.36 33.59
C ALA A 341 1.53 30.37 33.37
N ASP A 342 1.99 31.06 34.42
CA ASP A 342 3.07 32.06 34.36
C ASP A 342 4.44 31.49 33.95
N THR A 343 4.59 30.16 33.92
CA THR A 343 5.85 29.46 33.54
C THR A 343 5.83 28.91 32.11
N ILE A 344 4.72 29.12 31.38
CA ILE A 344 4.48 28.58 30.06
C ILE A 344 4.75 29.67 29.01
N ASP A 345 5.90 29.57 28.36
CA ASP A 345 6.22 30.41 27.20
C ASP A 345 5.33 30.04 26.01
N LYS A 346 4.98 31.04 25.20
CA LYS A 346 4.32 30.84 23.93
C LYS A 346 5.21 30.01 23.00
N TRP A 347 4.65 28.98 22.38
CA TRP A 347 5.36 28.16 21.39
C TRP A 347 5.40 28.89 20.05
N GLU A 348 6.59 29.35 19.66
CA GLU A 348 6.87 30.02 18.40
C GLU A 348 8.05 29.33 17.71
N PRO A 349 7.82 28.27 16.92
CA PRO A 349 8.90 27.56 16.25
C PRO A 349 9.48 28.40 15.09
N ASP A 350 10.80 28.57 15.07
CA ASP A 350 11.52 29.21 13.97
C ASP A 350 11.94 28.15 12.93
N TYR A 351 10.96 27.69 12.12
CA TYR A 351 11.17 26.71 11.05
C TYR A 351 11.03 27.39 9.69
N SER A 352 11.98 27.11 8.79
CA SER A 352 11.92 27.60 7.42
C SER A 352 10.93 26.80 6.57
N GLU A 353 10.45 27.35 5.46
CA GLU A 353 9.62 26.59 4.49
C GLU A 353 10.31 25.30 4.02
N GLU A 354 11.64 25.32 3.91
CA GLU A 354 12.43 24.15 3.51
C GLU A 354 12.37 23.01 4.54
N ASP A 355 12.20 23.33 5.82
CA ASP A 355 12.10 22.34 6.90
C ASP A 355 10.81 21.50 6.82
N PHE A 356 9.80 21.98 6.09
CA PHE A 356 8.54 21.25 5.89
C PHE A 356 8.57 20.36 4.64
N LEU A 357 9.61 20.44 3.82
CA LEU A 357 9.77 19.57 2.66
C LEU A 357 10.25 18.18 3.10
N LEU A 358 9.70 17.14 2.47
CA LEU A 358 10.17 15.78 2.67
C LEU A 358 11.61 15.64 2.19
N LYS A 359 12.50 15.19 3.07
CA LYS A 359 13.91 14.97 2.82
C LYS A 359 14.20 13.47 2.86
N GLY A 360 14.57 12.90 1.72
CA GLY A 360 15.04 11.51 1.66
C GLY A 360 13.95 10.45 1.81
N MET A 361 12.69 10.77 1.53
CA MET A 361 11.56 9.85 1.67
C MET A 361 11.05 9.25 0.34
N PRO A 362 10.63 7.96 0.31
CA PRO A 362 9.83 7.40 -0.79
C PRO A 362 8.30 7.71 -0.69
N MET A 363 7.59 7.69 -1.83
CA MET A 363 6.26 8.31 -2.22
C MET A 363 4.92 7.62 -1.75
N PRO A 364 3.69 8.22 -1.95
CA PRO A 364 2.45 8.15 -1.12
C PRO A 364 1.63 6.84 -1.03
N GLN A 365 0.72 6.78 -0.03
CA GLN A 365 -0.17 5.64 0.24
C GLN A 365 -1.28 5.47 -0.79
N ILE A 366 -1.45 4.23 -1.23
CA ILE A 366 -2.25 3.86 -2.41
C ILE A 366 -3.38 2.93 -1.96
N LYS A 367 -4.61 3.21 -2.42
CA LYS A 367 -5.73 2.25 -2.30
C LYS A 367 -5.71 1.33 -3.51
N ASN A 368 -5.30 0.09 -3.26
CA ASN A 368 -5.21 -0.93 -4.29
C ASN A 368 -6.29 -2.01 -4.13
N PHE A 369 -6.94 -2.37 -5.22
CA PHE A 369 -7.84 -3.51 -5.28
C PHE A 369 -7.87 -4.11 -6.67
N ARG A 370 -8.32 -5.35 -6.75
CA ARG A 370 -8.49 -6.08 -8.01
C ARG A 370 -9.93 -6.50 -8.18
N GLU A 371 -10.53 -6.17 -9.32
CA GLU A 371 -11.94 -6.46 -9.64
C GLU A 371 -12.08 -7.09 -11.02
N ASN A 372 -12.85 -8.18 -11.12
CA ASN A 372 -13.22 -8.78 -12.40
C ASN A 372 -14.14 -7.81 -13.15
N ILE A 373 -13.89 -7.62 -14.45
CA ILE A 373 -14.74 -6.76 -15.28
C ILE A 373 -15.92 -7.52 -15.91
N TRP A 374 -15.82 -8.85 -15.95
CA TRP A 374 -16.88 -9.77 -16.38
C TRP A 374 -17.52 -10.42 -15.17
N ALA A 375 -18.85 -10.49 -15.15
CA ALA A 375 -19.56 -11.25 -14.13
C ALA A 375 -19.45 -12.76 -14.39
N ASP A 376 -19.77 -13.56 -13.36
CA ASP A 376 -19.74 -15.02 -13.47
C ASP A 376 -20.61 -15.51 -14.63
N GLY A 377 -20.00 -16.29 -15.54
CA GLY A 377 -20.67 -16.83 -16.72
C GLY A 377 -20.73 -15.91 -17.94
N GLU A 378 -20.21 -14.67 -17.86
CA GLU A 378 -20.14 -13.76 -19.02
C GLU A 378 -18.88 -13.93 -19.87
N TYR A 379 -17.83 -14.51 -19.28
CA TYR A 379 -16.53 -14.71 -19.92
C TYR A 379 -16.28 -16.20 -20.14
N ASP A 380 -16.05 -16.59 -21.40
CA ASP A 380 -16.00 -17.99 -21.83
C ASP A 380 -14.85 -18.30 -22.81
N TYR A 381 -13.78 -17.51 -22.79
CA TYR A 381 -12.62 -17.77 -23.64
C TYR A 381 -12.04 -19.18 -23.40
N ALA A 382 -11.94 -19.97 -24.47
CA ALA A 382 -11.64 -21.40 -24.36
C ALA A 382 -10.29 -21.73 -23.70
N ALA A 383 -9.28 -20.86 -23.90
CA ALA A 383 -7.96 -20.96 -23.28
C ALA A 383 -7.80 -19.99 -22.09
N ALA A 384 -8.87 -19.75 -21.33
CA ALA A 384 -8.82 -18.89 -20.15
C ALA A 384 -8.06 -19.52 -18.97
N TYR A 385 -8.06 -20.85 -18.83
CA TYR A 385 -7.45 -21.54 -17.68
C TYR A 385 -7.92 -21.01 -16.31
N GLY A 386 -9.20 -20.64 -16.22
CA GLY A 386 -9.82 -20.06 -15.03
C GLY A 386 -9.44 -18.61 -14.76
N PHE A 387 -8.75 -17.95 -15.68
CA PHE A 387 -8.59 -16.50 -15.69
C PHE A 387 -9.92 -15.82 -16.01
N VAL A 388 -10.12 -14.64 -15.42
CA VAL A 388 -11.17 -13.70 -15.82
C VAL A 388 -10.51 -12.32 -15.93
N PRO A 389 -10.68 -11.61 -17.05
CA PRO A 389 -10.16 -10.26 -17.24
C PRO A 389 -10.54 -9.35 -16.07
N ASN A 390 -9.60 -8.53 -15.66
CA ASN A 390 -9.71 -7.74 -14.44
C ASN A 390 -8.94 -6.44 -14.50
N VAL A 391 -9.34 -5.51 -13.66
CA VAL A 391 -8.59 -4.28 -13.41
C VAL A 391 -7.97 -4.33 -12.03
N PHE A 392 -6.70 -3.92 -11.95
CA PHE A 392 -6.02 -3.60 -10.70
C PHE A 392 -5.99 -2.08 -10.55
N ALA A 393 -6.61 -1.56 -9.51
CA ALA A 393 -6.71 -0.13 -9.27
C ALA A 393 -5.56 0.36 -8.39
N TYR A 394 -5.07 1.56 -8.72
CA TYR A 394 -4.19 2.42 -7.93
C TYR A 394 -4.95 3.73 -7.73
N LEU A 395 -5.72 3.79 -6.64
CA LEU A 395 -6.52 4.97 -6.33
C LEU A 395 -5.87 5.77 -5.23
N HIS A 396 -5.98 7.09 -5.32
CA HIS A 396 -5.59 7.94 -4.21
C HIS A 396 -6.51 7.61 -3.05
N ASN A 397 -5.93 7.43 -1.86
CA ASN A 397 -6.71 7.13 -0.66
C ASN A 397 -7.27 8.43 -0.07
N ASP A 398 -8.05 9.15 -0.88
CA ASP A 398 -8.74 10.40 -0.58
C ASP A 398 -10.08 10.47 -1.33
N ASP A 399 -10.88 11.47 -1.01
CA ASP A 399 -12.19 11.73 -1.65
C ASP A 399 -12.08 12.70 -2.85
N GLU A 400 -10.87 13.03 -3.30
CA GLU A 400 -10.68 13.94 -4.41
C GLU A 400 -11.05 13.25 -5.72
N LYS A 401 -11.93 13.91 -6.48
CA LYS A 401 -12.30 13.48 -7.82
C LYS A 401 -11.16 13.78 -8.81
N ARG A 402 -10.62 12.73 -9.43
CA ARG A 402 -9.44 12.80 -10.29
C ARG A 402 -9.76 12.38 -11.72
N ASP A 403 -8.92 12.83 -12.66
CA ASP A 403 -8.87 12.23 -13.99
C ASP A 403 -8.42 10.77 -13.86
N CYS A 404 -8.84 9.93 -14.80
CA CYS A 404 -8.55 8.50 -14.77
C CYS A 404 -7.64 8.08 -15.92
N MET A 405 -6.66 7.22 -15.63
CA MET A 405 -5.87 6.51 -16.63
C MET A 405 -6.14 5.02 -16.57
N LEU A 406 -6.42 4.38 -17.69
CA LEU A 406 -6.42 2.92 -17.83
C LEU A 406 -5.15 2.50 -18.60
N ILE A 407 -4.20 1.91 -17.89
CA ILE A 407 -3.00 1.31 -18.44
C ILE A 407 -3.33 -0.07 -19.02
N VAL A 408 -2.85 -0.33 -20.23
CA VAL A 408 -3.03 -1.59 -20.94
C VAL A 408 -1.66 -2.13 -21.36
N PRO A 409 -1.11 -3.10 -20.59
CA PRO A 409 0.21 -3.65 -20.88
C PRO A 409 0.30 -4.34 -22.25
N GLY A 410 1.49 -4.34 -22.84
CA GLY A 410 1.81 -5.14 -24.02
C GLY A 410 2.19 -6.57 -23.64
N GLY A 411 2.99 -7.21 -24.49
CA GLY A 411 3.30 -8.65 -24.41
C GLY A 411 2.84 -9.47 -25.61
N GLY A 412 2.67 -8.82 -26.78
CA GLY A 412 2.42 -9.50 -28.04
C GLY A 412 1.11 -10.29 -28.10
N TYR A 413 0.08 -9.87 -27.35
CA TYR A 413 -1.16 -10.62 -27.11
C TYR A 413 -0.97 -11.98 -26.41
N CYS A 414 0.24 -12.33 -26.04
CA CYS A 414 0.58 -13.58 -25.36
C CYS A 414 0.60 -13.42 -23.84
N MET A 415 0.78 -12.20 -23.34
CA MET A 415 0.80 -11.87 -21.91
C MET A 415 0.51 -10.38 -21.70
N CYS A 416 0.30 -9.97 -20.44
CA CYS A 416 0.31 -8.57 -20.02
C CYS A 416 1.60 -8.30 -19.21
N CYS A 417 2.66 -7.83 -19.88
CA CYS A 417 3.98 -7.62 -19.27
C CYS A 417 3.92 -6.72 -18.03
N SER A 418 4.47 -7.17 -16.90
CA SER A 418 4.37 -6.46 -15.62
C SER A 418 5.02 -5.06 -15.65
N HIS A 419 6.13 -4.91 -16.37
CA HIS A 419 6.87 -3.63 -16.44
C HIS A 419 6.14 -2.55 -17.26
N GLU A 420 5.12 -2.92 -18.03
CA GLU A 420 4.21 -2.00 -18.75
C GLU A 420 2.89 -1.78 -18.01
N GLY A 421 2.71 -2.40 -16.83
CA GLY A 421 1.55 -2.25 -15.95
C GLY A 421 1.81 -1.26 -14.82
N GLU A 422 2.45 -1.74 -13.75
CA GLU A 422 2.56 -0.96 -12.50
C GLU A 422 3.48 0.27 -12.62
N LEU A 423 4.60 0.16 -13.34
CA LEU A 423 5.53 1.28 -13.54
C LEU A 423 4.83 2.54 -14.11
N PRO A 424 4.19 2.47 -15.29
CA PRO A 424 3.45 3.61 -15.81
C PRO A 424 2.22 3.93 -14.97
N ALA A 425 1.60 2.95 -14.30
CA ALA A 425 0.48 3.24 -13.39
C ALA A 425 0.90 4.14 -12.24
N MET A 426 2.02 3.82 -11.58
CA MET A 426 2.61 4.62 -10.53
C MET A 426 3.06 5.99 -11.02
N GLU A 427 3.54 6.08 -12.26
CA GLU A 427 3.96 7.35 -12.84
C GLU A 427 2.80 8.36 -12.97
N PHE A 428 1.65 7.92 -13.48
CA PHE A 428 0.47 8.77 -13.59
C PHE A 428 -0.28 8.93 -12.26
N PHE A 429 -0.26 7.91 -11.39
CA PHE A 429 -0.75 8.00 -10.02
C PHE A 429 0.00 9.09 -9.24
N ASN A 430 1.33 9.11 -9.30
CA ASN A 430 2.14 10.13 -8.65
C ASN A 430 1.92 11.54 -9.22
N ARG A 431 1.28 11.66 -10.40
CA ARG A 431 0.86 12.93 -11.01
C ARG A 431 -0.57 13.36 -10.61
N GLY A 432 -1.24 12.60 -9.74
CA GLY A 432 -2.56 12.95 -9.20
C GLY A 432 -3.73 12.36 -9.99
N MET A 433 -3.52 11.29 -10.76
CA MET A 433 -4.59 10.54 -11.43
C MET A 433 -4.98 9.30 -10.64
N ASN A 434 -6.24 8.92 -10.72
CA ASN A 434 -6.63 7.55 -10.40
C ASN A 434 -6.27 6.64 -11.57
N VAL A 435 -5.60 5.52 -11.29
CA VAL A 435 -5.06 4.66 -12.35
C VAL A 435 -5.57 3.24 -12.20
N PHE A 436 -5.87 2.60 -13.32
CA PHE A 436 -6.21 1.19 -13.40
C PHE A 436 -5.25 0.50 -14.35
N VAL A 437 -4.87 -0.74 -14.07
CA VAL A 437 -4.13 -1.61 -14.98
C VAL A 437 -5.06 -2.73 -15.42
N LEU A 438 -5.28 -2.84 -16.73
CA LEU A 438 -6.09 -3.89 -17.33
C LEU A 438 -5.27 -5.16 -17.55
N SER A 439 -5.65 -6.25 -16.89
CA SER A 439 -5.26 -7.61 -17.29
C SER A 439 -6.34 -8.13 -18.23
N TYR A 440 -6.08 -8.09 -19.53
CA TYR A 440 -7.00 -8.52 -20.59
C TYR A 440 -6.67 -9.93 -21.09
N THR A 441 -7.57 -10.48 -21.90
CA THR A 441 -7.40 -11.81 -22.48
C THR A 441 -6.17 -11.86 -23.38
N THR A 442 -5.26 -12.74 -23.04
CA THR A 442 -4.04 -13.07 -23.78
C THR A 442 -3.88 -14.58 -23.85
N ASP A 443 -3.10 -15.09 -24.79
CA ASP A 443 -2.84 -16.53 -24.85
C ASP A 443 -1.38 -16.84 -25.19
N ILE A 444 -0.58 -17.06 -24.15
CA ILE A 444 0.82 -17.46 -24.28
C ILE A 444 0.98 -18.82 -25.00
N THR A 445 -0.06 -19.64 -25.00
CA THR A 445 -0.06 -20.94 -25.69
C THR A 445 -0.31 -20.79 -27.18
N MET A 446 -0.83 -19.63 -27.64
CA MET A 446 -1.26 -19.36 -29.01
C MET A 446 -2.12 -20.49 -29.58
N SER A 447 -2.94 -21.11 -28.73
CA SER A 447 -3.69 -22.32 -29.06
C SER A 447 -5.09 -22.02 -29.56
N VAL A 448 -5.62 -20.87 -29.17
CA VAL A 448 -6.91 -20.34 -29.58
C VAL A 448 -6.68 -18.89 -30.04
N PRO A 449 -7.13 -18.50 -31.24
CA PRO A 449 -7.11 -17.10 -31.64
C PRO A 449 -7.97 -16.24 -30.71
N LEU A 450 -7.45 -15.09 -30.30
CA LEU A 450 -8.14 -14.20 -29.35
C LEU A 450 -9.32 -13.45 -29.99
N MET A 451 -9.23 -13.16 -31.28
CA MET A 451 -10.20 -12.43 -32.08
C MET A 451 -10.62 -11.11 -31.38
N LYS A 452 -11.92 -10.85 -31.25
CA LYS A 452 -12.45 -9.62 -30.63
C LYS A 452 -12.39 -9.63 -29.10
N GLN A 453 -11.95 -10.71 -28.44
CA GLN A 453 -12.00 -10.78 -26.98
C GLN A 453 -11.20 -9.67 -26.28
N PRO A 454 -9.95 -9.34 -26.66
CA PRO A 454 -9.20 -8.22 -26.05
C PRO A 454 -9.89 -6.87 -26.24
N LEU A 455 -10.50 -6.64 -27.41
CA LEU A 455 -11.29 -5.43 -27.70
C LEU A 455 -12.55 -5.35 -26.82
N ASN A 456 -13.23 -6.48 -26.64
CA ASN A 456 -14.38 -6.57 -25.73
C ASN A 456 -13.95 -6.32 -24.27
N ASP A 457 -12.80 -6.83 -23.85
CA ASP A 457 -12.27 -6.65 -22.50
C ASP A 457 -11.98 -5.17 -22.20
N ILE A 458 -11.27 -4.46 -23.07
CA ILE A 458 -11.01 -3.03 -22.84
C ILE A 458 -12.29 -2.19 -22.93
N SER A 459 -13.20 -2.51 -23.85
CA SER A 459 -14.51 -1.87 -23.95
C SER A 459 -15.29 -2.03 -22.63
N ARG A 460 -15.34 -3.26 -22.10
CA ARG A 460 -15.95 -3.57 -20.82
C ARG A 460 -15.24 -2.87 -19.66
N ALA A 461 -13.91 -2.81 -19.65
CA ALA A 461 -13.15 -2.13 -18.60
C ALA A 461 -13.45 -0.63 -18.53
N VAL A 462 -13.50 0.07 -19.68
CA VAL A 462 -13.88 1.49 -19.73
C VAL A 462 -15.32 1.69 -19.23
N ARG A 463 -16.26 0.84 -19.67
CA ARG A 463 -17.65 0.88 -19.18
C ARG A 463 -17.73 0.59 -17.69
N PHE A 464 -16.93 -0.35 -17.20
CA PHE A 464 -16.85 -0.75 -15.80
C PHE A 464 -16.37 0.40 -14.92
N ILE A 465 -15.29 1.08 -15.30
CA ILE A 465 -14.77 2.24 -14.58
C ILE A 465 -15.79 3.37 -14.60
N ARG A 466 -16.39 3.68 -15.75
CA ARG A 466 -17.41 4.75 -15.86
C ARG A 466 -18.67 4.48 -15.05
N LYS A 467 -19.18 3.24 -15.09
CA LYS A 467 -20.33 2.84 -14.27
C LYS A 467 -20.05 3.04 -12.77
N ASN A 468 -18.82 2.77 -12.35
CA ASN A 468 -18.37 2.85 -10.97
C ASN A 468 -17.60 4.15 -10.65
N ALA A 469 -17.68 5.17 -11.50
CA ALA A 469 -16.83 6.36 -11.42
C ALA A 469 -16.93 7.06 -10.05
N SER A 470 -18.15 7.15 -9.51
CA SER A 470 -18.38 7.70 -8.16
C SER A 470 -17.76 6.86 -7.04
N LYS A 471 -17.68 5.52 -7.18
CA LYS A 471 -17.02 4.63 -6.20
C LYS A 471 -15.50 4.80 -6.20
N TYR A 472 -14.95 5.18 -7.35
CA TYR A 472 -13.50 5.29 -7.56
C TYR A 472 -12.98 6.73 -7.51
N ASN A 473 -13.83 7.69 -7.11
CA ASN A 473 -13.49 9.12 -7.16
C ASN A 473 -12.94 9.54 -8.54
N VAL A 474 -13.55 9.02 -9.60
CA VAL A 474 -13.29 9.40 -10.98
C VAL A 474 -14.39 10.37 -11.39
N ASP A 475 -14.07 11.65 -11.48
CA ASP A 475 -14.97 12.69 -12.02
C ASP A 475 -14.19 13.93 -12.50
N GLY A 476 -12.85 13.82 -12.58
CA GLY A 476 -12.07 14.72 -13.40
C GLY A 476 -12.47 14.52 -14.86
N LYS A 477 -12.38 15.56 -15.67
CA LYS A 477 -13.01 15.71 -17.00
C LYS A 477 -12.73 14.58 -18.01
N LYS A 478 -11.87 13.58 -17.73
CA LYS A 478 -11.40 12.56 -18.70
C LYS A 478 -11.10 11.17 -18.11
N LEU A 479 -11.48 10.13 -18.83
CA LEU A 479 -10.92 8.78 -18.76
C LEU A 479 -10.04 8.55 -19.99
N LEU A 480 -8.72 8.52 -19.79
CA LEU A 480 -7.74 8.23 -20.82
C LEU A 480 -7.32 6.76 -20.75
N ILE A 481 -6.92 6.21 -21.90
CA ILE A 481 -6.33 4.88 -21.98
C ILE A 481 -4.88 5.01 -22.49
N CYS A 482 -3.97 4.24 -21.93
CA CYS A 482 -2.55 4.24 -22.31
C CYS A 482 -2.10 2.80 -22.53
N GLY A 483 -1.78 2.46 -23.77
CA GLY A 483 -1.35 1.12 -24.13
C GLY A 483 0.09 1.07 -24.62
N PHE A 484 0.72 -0.08 -24.44
CA PHE A 484 2.10 -0.36 -24.86
C PHE A 484 2.14 -1.52 -25.85
N SER A 485 2.87 -1.38 -26.97
CA SER A 485 3.03 -2.47 -27.97
C SER A 485 1.69 -3.08 -28.43
N ALA A 486 1.44 -4.37 -28.19
CA ALA A 486 0.15 -5.02 -28.43
C ALA A 486 -0.99 -4.45 -27.57
N GLY A 487 -0.73 -4.00 -26.34
CA GLY A 487 -1.70 -3.27 -25.51
C GLY A 487 -2.03 -1.89 -26.10
N ALA A 488 -1.09 -1.26 -26.81
CA ALA A 488 -1.39 -0.06 -27.60
C ALA A 488 -2.31 -0.40 -28.78
N HIS A 489 -2.16 -1.57 -29.40
CA HIS A 489 -3.14 -2.04 -30.39
C HIS A 489 -4.52 -2.26 -29.78
N VAL A 490 -4.63 -2.81 -28.56
CA VAL A 490 -5.92 -2.94 -27.86
C VAL A 490 -6.55 -1.57 -27.61
N CYS A 491 -5.76 -0.60 -27.12
CA CYS A 491 -6.20 0.79 -26.95
C CYS A 491 -6.64 1.45 -28.26
N GLY A 492 -5.82 1.32 -29.30
CA GLY A 492 -6.11 1.84 -30.63
C GLY A 492 -7.33 1.19 -31.27
N SER A 493 -7.53 -0.12 -31.06
CA SER A 493 -8.72 -0.86 -31.49
C SER A 493 -9.96 -0.26 -30.86
N LEU A 494 -9.98 -0.03 -29.54
CA LEU A 494 -11.10 0.66 -28.90
C LEU A 494 -11.27 2.08 -29.44
N ALA A 495 -10.18 2.80 -29.72
CA ALA A 495 -10.24 4.18 -30.22
C ALA A 495 -10.95 4.30 -31.57
N VAL A 496 -10.76 3.33 -32.47
CA VAL A 496 -11.35 3.33 -33.82
C VAL A 496 -12.67 2.54 -33.90
N HIS A 497 -12.85 1.55 -33.01
CA HIS A 497 -13.99 0.64 -32.98
C HIS A 497 -14.93 0.80 -31.77
N PHE A 498 -14.86 1.91 -31.01
CA PHE A 498 -15.75 2.06 -29.85
C PHE A 498 -17.23 2.02 -30.23
N GLY A 499 -17.57 2.47 -31.45
CA GLY A 499 -18.95 2.60 -31.93
C GLY A 499 -19.61 1.31 -32.40
N ASP A 500 -18.83 0.29 -32.78
CA ASP A 500 -19.29 -1.02 -33.23
C ASP A 500 -19.13 -2.12 -32.16
N VAL A 501 -18.49 -1.82 -31.02
CA VAL A 501 -18.34 -2.76 -29.90
C VAL A 501 -19.50 -2.61 -28.92
N GLU A 502 -20.44 -3.54 -29.00
CA GLU A 502 -21.58 -3.66 -28.10
C GLU A 502 -21.26 -4.48 -26.84
N ASP A 503 -22.01 -4.22 -25.77
CA ASP A 503 -21.98 -5.01 -24.55
C ASP A 503 -23.32 -5.73 -24.36
N LYS A 504 -23.30 -7.05 -24.18
CA LYS A 504 -24.50 -7.87 -24.02
C LYS A 504 -25.18 -7.67 -22.67
N ASN A 505 -24.45 -7.19 -21.65
CA ASN A 505 -25.02 -6.94 -20.33
C ASN A 505 -25.72 -5.58 -20.30
N ALA A 506 -27.01 -5.58 -19.94
CA ALA A 506 -27.85 -4.38 -19.89
C ALA A 506 -27.35 -3.30 -18.92
N GLU A 507 -26.56 -3.66 -17.90
CA GLU A 507 -25.94 -2.69 -16.98
C GLU A 507 -24.81 -1.89 -17.62
N TYR A 508 -24.20 -2.40 -18.70
CA TYR A 508 -23.06 -1.79 -19.38
C TYR A 508 -23.39 -1.31 -20.79
N SER A 509 -24.43 -1.85 -21.43
CA SER A 509 -24.76 -1.58 -22.84
C SER A 509 -25.00 -0.09 -23.14
N SER A 510 -25.59 0.66 -22.19
CA SER A 510 -25.81 2.11 -22.31
C SER A 510 -24.64 2.98 -21.82
N VAL A 511 -23.63 2.40 -21.18
CA VAL A 511 -22.47 3.15 -20.66
C VAL A 511 -21.48 3.38 -21.79
N SER A 512 -21.02 4.62 -22.02
CA SER A 512 -20.05 4.88 -23.09
C SER A 512 -18.73 4.15 -22.85
N ASN A 513 -18.20 3.46 -23.88
CA ASN A 513 -16.85 2.90 -23.94
C ASN A 513 -15.84 3.81 -24.65
N ARG A 514 -16.27 4.95 -25.22
CA ARG A 514 -15.38 5.84 -25.99
C ARG A 514 -14.38 6.53 -25.07
N PRO A 515 -13.05 6.33 -25.19
CA PRO A 515 -12.07 7.05 -24.38
C PRO A 515 -12.09 8.56 -24.63
N ASP A 516 -11.66 9.35 -23.64
CA ASP A 516 -11.54 10.81 -23.78
C ASP A 516 -10.20 11.23 -24.41
N GLY A 517 -9.19 10.36 -24.31
CA GLY A 517 -7.91 10.47 -25.00
C GLY A 517 -7.17 9.13 -24.99
N VAL A 518 -6.27 8.92 -25.94
CA VAL A 518 -5.58 7.63 -26.16
C VAL A 518 -4.08 7.86 -26.26
N ILE A 519 -3.30 7.20 -25.41
CA ILE A 519 -1.83 7.18 -25.47
C ILE A 519 -1.39 5.84 -26.05
N LEU A 520 -0.63 5.90 -27.14
CA LEU A 520 -0.11 4.77 -27.89
C LEU A 520 1.41 4.77 -27.84
N SER A 521 1.96 3.88 -27.03
CA SER A 521 3.40 3.74 -26.80
C SER A 521 3.96 2.61 -27.67
N TYR A 522 4.86 2.93 -28.60
CA TYR A 522 5.49 2.03 -29.58
C TYR A 522 4.49 1.01 -30.17
N PRO A 523 3.41 1.50 -30.80
CA PRO A 523 2.21 0.70 -31.00
C PRO A 523 2.34 -0.30 -32.13
N VAL A 524 1.77 -1.49 -31.93
CA VAL A 524 1.34 -2.34 -33.07
C VAL A 524 0.09 -1.68 -33.67
N ILE A 525 0.03 -1.53 -35.00
CA ILE A 525 -1.07 -0.84 -35.71
C ILE A 525 -1.55 -1.60 -36.95
N THR A 526 -0.64 -1.95 -37.86
CA THR A 526 -1.00 -2.42 -39.21
C THR A 526 -0.83 -3.93 -39.37
N THR A 527 -1.74 -4.58 -40.09
CA THR A 527 -1.61 -5.98 -40.52
C THR A 527 -0.82 -6.14 -41.82
N GLY A 528 -0.40 -5.01 -42.42
CA GLY A 528 0.26 -4.94 -43.73
C GLY A 528 1.76 -5.26 -43.71
N GLU A 529 2.52 -4.52 -44.51
CA GLU A 529 3.97 -4.72 -44.70
C GLU A 529 4.76 -4.63 -43.38
N TYR A 530 4.41 -3.65 -42.54
CA TYR A 530 5.10 -3.33 -41.29
C TYR A 530 4.51 -4.04 -40.05
N ALA A 531 3.77 -5.14 -40.26
CA ALA A 531 3.10 -5.85 -39.18
C ALA A 531 4.07 -6.54 -38.23
N HIS A 532 3.83 -6.40 -36.92
CA HIS A 532 4.38 -7.33 -35.95
C HIS A 532 3.61 -8.66 -36.01
N ARG A 533 4.11 -9.58 -36.84
CA ARG A 533 3.40 -10.81 -37.24
C ARG A 533 2.98 -11.67 -36.06
N ASP A 534 3.81 -11.80 -35.04
CA ASP A 534 3.50 -12.66 -33.89
C ASP A 534 2.31 -12.14 -33.06
N SER A 535 2.17 -10.82 -32.92
CA SER A 535 0.98 -10.22 -32.29
C SER A 535 -0.29 -10.59 -33.06
N PHE A 536 -0.25 -10.53 -34.40
CA PHE A 536 -1.41 -10.87 -35.23
C PHE A 536 -1.65 -12.38 -35.32
N ASN A 537 -0.61 -13.21 -35.21
CA ASN A 537 -0.78 -14.67 -35.09
C ASN A 537 -1.49 -15.03 -33.78
N ALA A 538 -1.15 -14.38 -32.66
CA ALA A 538 -1.85 -14.58 -31.39
C ALA A 538 -3.29 -14.04 -31.46
N LEU A 539 -3.49 -12.88 -32.08
CA LEU A 539 -4.81 -12.26 -32.18
C LEU A 539 -5.75 -13.00 -33.13
N LEU A 540 -5.30 -13.34 -34.33
CA LEU A 540 -6.14 -13.81 -35.44
C LEU A 540 -5.87 -15.26 -35.86
N GLY A 541 -4.86 -15.91 -35.28
CA GLY A 541 -4.37 -17.20 -35.74
C GLY A 541 -3.43 -17.07 -36.95
N TYR A 542 -2.93 -18.21 -37.42
CA TYR A 542 -1.93 -18.28 -38.49
C TYR A 542 -2.51 -18.17 -39.92
N ASP A 543 -3.83 -18.27 -40.08
CA ASP A 543 -4.52 -18.15 -41.37
C ASP A 543 -5.74 -17.20 -41.26
N PRO A 544 -5.51 -15.91 -40.98
CA PRO A 544 -6.57 -14.95 -40.77
C PRO A 544 -7.28 -14.60 -42.08
N SER A 545 -8.59 -14.35 -42.00
CA SER A 545 -9.34 -13.91 -43.18
C SER A 545 -8.91 -12.49 -43.61
N ALA A 546 -9.15 -12.15 -44.88
CA ALA A 546 -8.90 -10.79 -45.37
C ALA A 546 -9.76 -9.74 -44.63
N GLU A 547 -10.95 -10.12 -44.18
CA GLU A 547 -11.85 -9.27 -43.38
C GLU A 547 -11.26 -9.00 -42.00
N ASP A 548 -10.73 -10.02 -41.33
CA ASP A 548 -10.08 -9.87 -40.02
C ASP A 548 -8.82 -9.00 -40.13
N LEU A 549 -7.99 -9.24 -41.16
CA LEU A 549 -6.82 -8.43 -41.42
C LEU A 549 -7.18 -6.95 -41.67
N GLU A 550 -8.28 -6.68 -42.37
CA GLU A 550 -8.76 -5.32 -42.61
C GLU A 550 -9.30 -4.69 -41.32
N TYR A 551 -10.11 -5.41 -40.56
CA TYR A 551 -10.73 -4.93 -39.33
C TYR A 551 -9.69 -4.56 -38.26
N PHE A 552 -8.64 -5.36 -38.12
CA PHE A 552 -7.57 -5.12 -37.14
C PHE A 552 -6.39 -4.30 -37.70
N SER A 553 -6.48 -3.73 -38.90
CA SER A 553 -5.50 -2.74 -39.39
C SER A 553 -5.97 -1.33 -39.02
N LEU A 554 -5.55 -0.84 -37.85
CA LEU A 554 -6.18 0.31 -37.20
C LEU A 554 -6.05 1.62 -37.98
N GLU A 555 -4.99 1.78 -38.77
CA GLU A 555 -4.79 2.95 -39.63
C GLU A 555 -5.86 3.09 -40.71
N LYS A 556 -6.52 1.98 -41.08
CA LYS A 556 -7.60 1.97 -42.07
C LYS A 556 -8.97 2.30 -41.47
N GLN A 557 -9.08 2.18 -40.14
CA GLN A 557 -10.35 2.28 -39.40
C GLN A 557 -10.55 3.65 -38.73
N VAL A 558 -9.57 4.55 -38.80
CA VAL A 558 -9.69 5.90 -38.22
C VAL A 558 -10.87 6.68 -38.84
N THR A 559 -11.66 7.30 -37.98
CA THR A 559 -12.78 8.18 -38.36
C THR A 559 -12.63 9.55 -37.71
N GLU A 560 -13.45 10.50 -38.13
CA GLU A 560 -13.55 11.82 -37.48
C GLU A 560 -13.99 11.76 -36.00
N ASN A 561 -14.54 10.63 -35.56
CA ASN A 561 -14.99 10.44 -34.18
C ASN A 561 -13.93 9.79 -33.27
N THR A 562 -12.83 9.31 -33.85
CA THR A 562 -11.70 8.76 -33.09
C THR A 562 -11.21 9.78 -32.04
N PRO A 563 -10.98 9.38 -30.77
CA PRO A 563 -10.51 10.30 -29.73
C PRO A 563 -9.15 10.93 -30.06
N PRO A 564 -8.80 12.07 -29.42
CA PRO A 564 -7.46 12.62 -29.52
C PRO A 564 -6.38 11.60 -29.12
N CYS A 565 -5.30 11.54 -29.88
CA CYS A 565 -4.22 10.56 -29.67
C CYS A 565 -2.88 11.21 -29.31
N PHE A 566 -2.13 10.58 -28.42
CA PHE A 566 -0.71 10.81 -28.22
C PHE A 566 0.04 9.54 -28.64
N ILE A 567 0.94 9.67 -29.61
CA ILE A 567 1.70 8.54 -30.14
C ILE A 567 3.16 8.81 -29.89
N TRP A 568 3.87 7.83 -29.34
CA TRP A 568 5.33 7.90 -29.29
C TRP A 568 5.99 6.58 -29.61
N GLN A 569 7.18 6.63 -30.20
CA GLN A 569 7.98 5.44 -30.54
C GLN A 569 9.45 5.86 -30.77
N THR A 570 10.38 4.90 -30.79
CA THR A 570 11.77 5.12 -31.20
C THR A 570 11.97 4.72 -32.66
N GLN A 571 12.87 5.38 -33.39
CA GLN A 571 13.19 5.02 -34.77
C GLN A 571 13.92 3.68 -34.89
N GLU A 572 14.65 3.30 -33.84
CA GLU A 572 15.44 2.05 -33.75
C GLU A 572 14.66 0.84 -33.23
N ASP A 573 13.35 0.98 -33.00
CA ASP A 573 12.50 -0.14 -32.59
C ASP A 573 12.51 -1.26 -33.65
N ALA A 574 13.32 -2.28 -33.39
CA ALA A 574 13.51 -3.40 -34.30
C ALA A 574 12.42 -4.46 -34.20
N LEU A 575 11.58 -4.42 -33.16
CA LEU A 575 10.52 -5.40 -32.95
C LEU A 575 9.23 -4.95 -33.63
N VAL A 576 8.80 -3.71 -33.37
CA VAL A 576 7.65 -3.10 -34.03
C VAL A 576 8.16 -1.94 -34.88
N PRO A 577 8.10 -2.03 -36.22
CA PRO A 577 8.61 -0.96 -37.07
C PRO A 577 7.92 0.38 -36.78
N VAL A 578 8.71 1.46 -36.74
CA VAL A 578 8.24 2.83 -36.45
C VAL A 578 7.15 3.31 -37.42
N GLU A 579 7.08 2.70 -38.61
CA GLU A 579 6.04 2.91 -39.61
C GLU A 579 4.63 2.68 -39.08
N ASN A 580 4.43 1.83 -38.06
CA ASN A 580 3.15 1.69 -37.39
C ASN A 580 2.66 3.04 -36.84
N SER A 581 3.55 3.79 -36.16
CA SER A 581 3.23 5.12 -35.63
C SER A 581 3.00 6.15 -36.75
N TYR A 582 3.80 6.12 -37.83
CA TYR A 582 3.62 7.03 -38.98
C TYR A 582 2.27 6.81 -39.68
N LEU A 583 1.92 5.56 -39.96
CA LEU A 583 0.68 5.21 -40.64
C LEU A 583 -0.54 5.68 -39.84
N PHE A 584 -0.55 5.45 -38.53
CA PHE A 584 -1.66 5.87 -37.67
C PHE A 584 -1.75 7.40 -37.56
N ALA A 585 -0.63 8.09 -37.36
CA ALA A 585 -0.58 9.56 -37.33
C ALA A 585 -1.07 10.18 -38.65
N MET A 586 -0.70 9.60 -39.79
CA MET A 586 -1.20 10.02 -41.11
C MET A 586 -2.71 9.81 -41.25
N ALA A 587 -3.24 8.69 -40.76
CA ALA A 587 -4.66 8.41 -40.78
C ALA A 587 -5.46 9.40 -39.92
N LEU A 588 -4.99 9.69 -38.70
CA LEU A 588 -5.55 10.71 -37.80
C LEU A 588 -5.57 12.10 -38.47
N ARG A 589 -4.45 12.49 -39.08
CA ARG A 589 -4.34 13.74 -39.83
C ARG A 589 -5.36 13.81 -40.97
N LYS A 590 -5.52 12.75 -41.76
CA LYS A 590 -6.46 12.69 -42.89
C LYS A 590 -7.91 12.86 -42.45
N LYS A 591 -8.23 12.48 -41.22
CA LYS A 591 -9.56 12.59 -40.60
C LYS A 591 -9.72 13.82 -39.68
N SER A 592 -8.72 14.71 -39.64
CA SER A 592 -8.71 15.91 -38.80
C SER A 592 -8.87 15.62 -37.30
N VAL A 593 -8.41 14.45 -36.84
CA VAL A 593 -8.41 14.08 -35.43
C VAL A 593 -7.20 14.73 -34.75
N PRO A 594 -7.36 15.45 -33.61
CA PRO A 594 -6.23 16.03 -32.90
C PRO A 594 -5.25 14.96 -32.41
N PHE A 595 -3.95 15.14 -32.70
CA PHE A 595 -2.94 14.21 -32.20
C PHE A 595 -1.60 14.90 -31.89
N ALA A 596 -0.80 14.26 -31.05
CA ALA A 596 0.62 14.52 -30.91
C ALA A 596 1.40 13.25 -31.30
N HIS A 597 2.49 13.41 -32.03
CA HIS A 597 3.34 12.30 -32.46
C HIS A 597 4.81 12.63 -32.20
N TYR A 598 5.46 11.84 -31.35
CA TYR A 598 6.86 11.98 -30.98
C TYR A 598 7.64 10.75 -31.42
N VAL A 599 8.62 10.92 -32.30
CA VAL A 599 9.55 9.86 -32.68
C VAL A 599 10.92 10.20 -32.12
N PHE A 600 11.39 9.37 -31.19
CA PHE A 600 12.71 9.50 -30.59
C PHE A 600 13.76 8.83 -31.50
N PRO A 601 14.98 9.37 -31.60
CA PRO A 601 16.00 8.88 -32.53
C PRO A 601 16.49 7.47 -32.19
N SER A 602 16.58 7.12 -30.90
CA SER A 602 17.22 5.88 -30.45
C SER A 602 16.45 5.20 -29.32
N GLY A 603 16.65 3.90 -29.17
CA GLY A 603 16.07 3.06 -28.11
C GLY A 603 15.34 1.82 -28.62
N PHE A 604 15.32 0.77 -27.81
CA PHE A 604 14.76 -0.54 -28.15
C PHE A 604 13.26 -0.66 -27.79
N HIS A 605 12.63 -1.77 -28.16
CA HIS A 605 11.22 -2.02 -27.85
C HIS A 605 10.97 -2.29 -26.35
N GLY A 606 9.83 -1.86 -25.80
CA GLY A 606 9.44 -2.18 -24.43
C GLY A 606 10.02 -1.25 -23.35
N LEU A 607 10.37 -0.01 -23.73
CA LEU A 607 10.99 0.98 -22.83
C LEU A 607 10.10 1.47 -21.68
N THR A 608 8.81 1.09 -21.64
CA THR A 608 7.84 1.51 -20.61
C THR A 608 7.97 3.00 -20.25
N ILE A 609 8.32 3.35 -19.01
CA ILE A 609 8.54 4.70 -18.51
C ILE A 609 9.99 5.21 -18.61
N ALA A 610 10.93 4.35 -19.02
CA ALA A 610 12.35 4.66 -19.21
C ALA A 610 12.99 5.48 -18.07
N ASN A 611 12.62 5.22 -16.81
CA ASN A 611 13.20 5.88 -15.64
C ASN A 611 14.22 4.99 -14.93
N SER A 612 14.85 5.52 -13.87
CA SER A 612 15.84 4.77 -13.09
C SER A 612 15.31 3.48 -12.47
N THR A 613 14.03 3.42 -12.10
CA THR A 613 13.39 2.23 -11.51
C THR A 613 13.23 1.12 -12.54
N TYR A 614 12.83 1.46 -13.76
CA TYR A 614 12.79 0.49 -14.86
C TYR A 614 14.18 -0.04 -15.17
N PHE A 615 15.17 0.86 -15.31
CA PHE A 615 16.54 0.46 -15.66
C PHE A 615 17.29 -0.25 -14.53
N SER A 616 16.82 -0.18 -13.27
CA SER A 616 17.35 -1.01 -12.18
C SER A 616 16.86 -2.47 -12.24
N GLY A 617 16.08 -2.83 -13.25
CA GLY A 617 15.54 -4.18 -13.44
C GLY A 617 14.26 -4.48 -12.67
N TRP A 618 13.62 -3.46 -12.08
CA TRP A 618 12.33 -3.66 -11.42
C TRP A 618 11.20 -3.72 -12.45
N SER A 619 10.39 -4.77 -12.38
CA SER A 619 9.37 -5.08 -13.38
C SER A 619 7.93 -4.80 -12.95
N GLY A 620 7.68 -4.10 -11.84
CA GLY A 620 6.30 -3.89 -11.37
C GLY A 620 5.67 -5.13 -10.74
N GLY A 621 4.41 -5.04 -10.32
CA GLY A 621 3.66 -6.14 -9.73
C GLY A 621 3.25 -7.21 -10.74
N ASP A 622 3.47 -8.47 -10.39
CA ASP A 622 3.21 -9.63 -11.27
C ASP A 622 1.72 -9.99 -11.45
N TYR A 623 0.80 -9.20 -10.89
CA TYR A 623 -0.65 -9.50 -10.98
C TYR A 623 -1.17 -9.48 -12.42
N SER A 624 -0.56 -8.71 -13.32
CA SER A 624 -0.95 -8.68 -14.74
C SER A 624 -0.60 -9.97 -15.48
N MET A 625 0.34 -10.76 -14.95
CA MET A 625 0.77 -12.03 -15.53
C MET A 625 -0.13 -13.22 -15.15
N GLU A 626 -1.26 -12.98 -14.48
CA GLU A 626 -2.16 -14.01 -13.96
C GLU A 626 -2.55 -15.05 -15.04
N GLN A 627 -3.02 -14.59 -16.21
CA GLN A 627 -3.44 -15.50 -17.29
C GLN A 627 -2.28 -16.33 -17.82
N THR A 628 -1.14 -15.68 -18.06
CA THR A 628 0.10 -16.33 -18.53
C THR A 628 0.52 -17.45 -17.60
N MET A 629 0.57 -17.17 -16.29
CA MET A 629 0.99 -18.16 -15.29
C MET A 629 -0.02 -19.31 -15.20
N ARG A 630 -1.33 -19.03 -15.21
CA ARG A 630 -2.37 -20.07 -15.24
C ARG A 630 -2.24 -20.97 -16.46
N ALA A 631 -1.97 -20.40 -17.63
CA ALA A 631 -1.76 -21.15 -18.86
C ALA A 631 -0.49 -22.02 -18.78
N ALA A 632 0.66 -21.45 -18.38
CA ALA A 632 1.92 -22.17 -18.25
C ALA A 632 1.83 -23.35 -17.27
N PHE A 633 1.22 -23.14 -16.09
CA PHE A 633 0.99 -24.21 -15.12
C PHE A 633 0.00 -25.26 -15.62
N SER A 634 -1.07 -24.86 -16.33
CA SER A 634 -2.04 -25.80 -16.89
C SER A 634 -1.39 -26.69 -17.95
N VAL A 635 -0.57 -26.11 -18.82
CA VAL A 635 0.21 -26.83 -19.84
C VAL A 635 1.19 -27.80 -19.19
N LYS A 636 1.98 -27.35 -18.20
CA LYS A 636 2.90 -28.21 -17.45
C LYS A 636 2.20 -29.42 -16.81
N ASN A 637 0.96 -29.22 -16.35
CA ASN A 637 0.14 -30.27 -15.73
C ASN A 637 -0.67 -31.11 -16.73
N GLY A 638 -0.37 -31.00 -18.04
CA GLY A 638 -1.02 -31.79 -19.08
C GLY A 638 -2.46 -31.38 -19.41
N LYS A 639 -2.88 -30.17 -19.04
CA LYS A 639 -4.25 -29.63 -19.20
C LYS A 639 -4.36 -28.53 -20.27
N GLY A 640 -3.37 -28.41 -21.16
CA GLY A 640 -3.41 -27.44 -22.25
C GLY A 640 -4.55 -27.71 -23.23
N VAL A 641 -5.20 -26.66 -23.71
CA VAL A 641 -6.23 -26.73 -24.76
C VAL A 641 -5.53 -26.52 -26.10
N ASN A 642 -5.62 -27.48 -27.05
CA ASN A 642 -5.06 -27.37 -28.41
C ASN A 642 -3.58 -26.93 -28.50
N VAL A 643 -2.78 -27.10 -27.44
CA VAL A 643 -1.37 -26.70 -27.42
C VAL A 643 -0.53 -27.75 -28.13
N SER A 644 0.27 -27.35 -29.11
CA SER A 644 1.20 -28.25 -29.81
C SER A 644 2.31 -28.73 -28.88
N ASP A 645 2.82 -29.96 -29.07
CA ASP A 645 3.86 -30.52 -28.18
C ASP A 645 5.13 -29.66 -28.16
N LYS A 646 5.55 -29.14 -29.32
CA LYS A 646 6.64 -28.16 -29.41
C LYS A 646 6.37 -26.94 -28.52
N ARG A 647 5.16 -26.37 -28.57
CA ARG A 647 4.82 -25.21 -27.75
C ARG A 647 4.76 -25.56 -26.26
N LYS A 648 4.33 -26.77 -25.90
CA LYS A 648 4.39 -27.23 -24.50
C LYS A 648 5.83 -27.27 -24.00
N GLU A 649 6.75 -27.83 -24.79
CA GLU A 649 8.17 -27.88 -24.46
C GLU A 649 8.77 -26.48 -24.31
N GLU A 650 8.52 -25.59 -25.27
CA GLU A 650 8.95 -24.19 -25.23
C GLU A 650 8.44 -23.47 -23.96
N LEU A 651 7.16 -23.62 -23.61
CA LEU A 651 6.59 -23.01 -22.41
C LEU A 651 7.19 -23.61 -21.14
N ILE A 652 7.43 -24.93 -21.13
CA ILE A 652 8.04 -25.58 -19.97
C ILE A 652 9.45 -25.06 -19.75
N GLU A 653 10.24 -24.95 -20.82
CA GLU A 653 11.59 -24.40 -20.78
C GLU A 653 11.57 -22.91 -20.40
N GLN A 654 10.72 -22.11 -21.03
CA GLN A 654 10.63 -20.67 -20.82
C GLN A 654 10.26 -20.30 -19.37
N PHE A 655 9.32 -21.02 -18.75
CA PHE A 655 8.81 -20.68 -17.42
C PHE A 655 9.36 -21.55 -16.28
N PHE A 656 9.95 -22.72 -16.58
CA PHE A 656 10.43 -23.68 -15.57
C PHE A 656 11.82 -24.25 -15.85
N GLY A 657 12.49 -23.84 -16.94
CA GLY A 657 13.80 -24.36 -17.35
C GLY A 657 15.01 -23.77 -16.62
N GLY A 658 14.83 -22.75 -15.79
CA GLY A 658 15.91 -22.20 -14.93
C GLY A 658 17.01 -21.45 -15.68
N ASN A 659 16.77 -21.01 -16.92
CA ASN A 659 17.76 -20.27 -17.70
C ASN A 659 17.88 -18.82 -17.19
N GLU A 660 19.10 -18.40 -16.84
CA GLU A 660 19.43 -16.99 -16.63
C GLU A 660 19.38 -16.26 -17.98
N GLN A 661 18.56 -15.21 -18.08
CA GLN A 661 18.65 -14.33 -19.24
C GLN A 661 19.93 -13.50 -19.15
N PRO A 662 20.70 -13.38 -20.25
CA PRO A 662 21.88 -12.54 -20.26
C PRO A 662 21.48 -11.08 -19.97
N ALA A 663 22.24 -10.42 -19.10
CA ALA A 663 22.06 -9.00 -18.83
C ALA A 663 22.21 -8.22 -20.15
N MET A 664 21.15 -7.56 -20.61
CA MET A 664 21.25 -6.62 -21.71
C MET A 664 22.07 -5.41 -21.25
N GLY A 665 23.06 -5.02 -22.05
CA GLY A 665 23.76 -3.74 -21.87
C GLY A 665 22.81 -2.62 -22.26
N ILE A 666 22.12 -2.03 -21.28
CA ILE A 666 21.13 -0.98 -21.52
C ILE A 666 21.81 0.39 -21.52
N ASP A 667 21.56 1.17 -22.57
CA ASP A 667 22.00 2.57 -22.64
C ASP A 667 21.17 3.44 -21.67
N MET A 668 21.80 3.86 -20.58
CA MET A 668 21.17 4.66 -19.54
C MET A 668 20.83 6.09 -19.99
N SER A 669 21.40 6.57 -21.10
CA SER A 669 21.10 7.91 -21.65
C SER A 669 19.66 8.01 -22.17
N LEU A 670 19.01 6.87 -22.46
CA LEU A 670 17.59 6.81 -22.86
C LEU A 670 16.66 7.40 -21.78
N LYS A 671 17.09 7.47 -20.51
CA LYS A 671 16.35 8.15 -19.44
C LYS A 671 16.19 9.65 -19.70
N GLU A 672 17.20 10.27 -20.29
CA GLU A 672 17.28 11.72 -20.50
C GLU A 672 16.55 12.16 -21.79
N ASP A 673 16.22 11.21 -22.67
CA ASP A 673 15.49 11.43 -23.91
C ASP A 673 14.10 10.78 -23.88
N VAL A 674 14.01 9.46 -24.07
CA VAL A 674 12.74 8.72 -24.07
C VAL A 674 12.02 8.85 -22.74
N GLY A 675 12.74 8.90 -21.60
CA GLY A 675 12.14 9.10 -20.27
C GLY A 675 11.29 10.37 -20.12
N LEU A 676 11.40 11.32 -21.05
CA LEU A 676 10.57 12.54 -21.08
C LEU A 676 9.16 12.31 -21.65
N TRP A 677 8.86 11.15 -22.26
CA TRP A 677 7.59 10.94 -22.96
C TRP A 677 6.38 11.11 -22.02
N ALA A 678 6.50 10.70 -20.75
CA ALA A 678 5.41 10.83 -19.78
C ALA A 678 5.10 12.30 -19.45
N ASP A 679 6.12 13.17 -19.45
CA ASP A 679 5.94 14.60 -19.27
C ASP A 679 5.33 15.27 -20.50
N LEU A 680 5.74 14.84 -21.69
CA LEU A 680 5.14 15.27 -22.96
C LEU A 680 3.66 14.86 -23.04
N ALA A 681 3.36 13.62 -22.66
CA ALA A 681 2.00 13.10 -22.58
C ALA A 681 1.19 13.90 -21.56
N TRP A 682 1.72 14.14 -20.36
CA TRP A 682 1.08 14.95 -19.34
C TRP A 682 0.75 16.38 -19.82
N ALA A 683 1.68 17.02 -20.53
CA ALA A 683 1.47 18.34 -21.13
C ALA A 683 0.41 18.31 -22.24
N TRP A 684 0.36 17.25 -23.04
CA TRP A 684 -0.69 17.02 -24.04
C TRP A 684 -2.07 16.81 -23.41
N MET A 685 -2.17 15.98 -22.36
CA MET A 685 -3.41 15.68 -21.65
C MET A 685 -4.11 16.94 -21.12
N LYS A 686 -3.34 17.93 -20.65
CA LYS A 686 -3.85 19.22 -20.18
C LYS A 686 -4.49 20.09 -21.28
N ARG A 687 -4.21 19.81 -22.56
CA ARG A 687 -4.67 20.61 -23.70
C ARG A 687 -5.92 20.06 -24.38
N ILE A 688 -6.21 18.77 -24.18
CA ILE A 688 -7.40 18.12 -24.77
C ILE A 688 -8.65 18.31 -23.91
#